data_AF-A0A8T3DGK3-F1
#
_entry.id   AF-A0A8T3DGK3-F1
#
_cell.length_a   1.000
_cell.length_b   1.000
_cell.length_c   1.000
_cell.angle_alpha   90.00
_cell.angle_beta   90.00
_cell.angle_gamma   90.00
#
_symmetry.space_group_name_H-M   'P 1'
#
loop_
_entity.id
_entity.type
_entity.pdbx_description
1 polymer ?
#
loop_
_entity_poly.entity_id
_entity_poly.type
_entity_poly.pdbx_seq_one_letter_code
_entity_poly.pdbx_strand_id
1 'polypeptide(L)'
;MTIFLKGIKGHSMPSSLLWAVDVYGRVYSLSTAAQQWEQCRDAQLEFKRVTAVQQCCWGIACDHQIYLNVHSSDLPIRYQEETYENQRWNPVDGFSDRLLPSDRWQWSDITGLKHQPFESFQLPSDNWEWEADWYVDENFGGEPTEKGGWSYAIDFPASYTKDKKWNSCVRRRRWIRYRRYKSRDTWAKIPSEDARPLPDPFNDISCGGWEISDEPQGQLSLWAVSLQGKVWFRDGIHHQSPEGWAWEEVQTPAEVVQISCGPGDLVWAVLWEGQLLVREGIGRDCPKGASWVVVESPSTEVGAIHVAVGINVVWAVTKDHKVWFRRGINSHNPCGSGWIGMVGEMVMINVGLNDQVWGVSREDRAVYFRQGVTASELSGKAWKAVTVPRDGDRSHSSASASSLPSAGCFFSGEVRVQSQGSVLSDVDSDPDRASAGAPTSPEPADAPKPRMPKVTSDSFISELVSDRSSTVGRRDGGAIQEEELGAEPDSRAPPALVLSPSQSGGQDLQWSNVDLEETQTHLAVGPPSDTADSCSLSSVATYNLGLEEPYGPDEHPLWAWVSGGGCAVDSHALPNWFNSSGISSSAQSMSLSITPAQTAAWRKQIFEQLSERSKREMENFKHYEQAIEQSVWVKKGTMQWWRDWKPHKWVDVRFALEQFSGTDGNKDGILFIYYTFNEEKKYLHAFVNEVTILVPVLNDSKHTFAIYTAERTKQRWPIRLAAPTELEMHDWVLHWGSGWAPGAVCRN
;
A
#
# COMPACT_ATOMS: atom_id res chain seq x y z
N MET A 1 10.32 -3.08 51.93
CA MET A 1 10.22 -1.81 51.20
C MET A 1 10.13 -2.15 49.71
N THR A 2 9.01 -2.61 49.14
CA THR A 2 7.56 -2.32 49.32
C THR A 2 7.07 -1.29 48.30
N ILE A 3 6.48 -1.80 47.19
CA ILE A 3 5.61 -1.07 46.23
C ILE A 3 6.43 -0.07 45.35
N PHE A 4 6.25 0.07 44.03
CA PHE A 4 5.05 -0.09 43.18
C PHE A 4 5.18 -1.11 42.04
N LEU A 5 4.25 -2.07 42.02
CA LEU A 5 3.68 -2.56 40.76
C LEU A 5 2.58 -1.57 40.35
N LYS A 6 2.77 -0.82 39.27
CA LYS A 6 1.68 -0.05 38.64
C LYS A 6 1.03 -0.95 37.59
N GLY A 7 -0.30 -1.06 37.64
CA GLY A 7 -1.03 -2.13 36.98
C GLY A 7 -0.93 -2.13 35.45
N ILE A 8 -0.95 -3.33 34.87
CA ILE A 8 -1.17 -3.54 33.44
C ILE A 8 -2.55 -2.97 33.09
N LYS A 9 -2.57 -1.79 32.45
CA LYS A 9 -3.72 -1.42 31.63
C LYS A 9 -3.74 -2.38 30.44
N GLY A 10 -4.86 -3.06 30.22
CA GLY A 10 -5.10 -3.74 28.95
C GLY A 10 -4.91 -2.73 27.82
N HIS A 11 -4.07 -3.05 26.85
CA HIS A 11 -3.85 -2.18 25.70
C HIS A 11 -5.11 -2.23 24.85
N SER A 12 -5.93 -1.18 24.91
CA SER A 12 -6.85 -0.88 23.82
C SER A 12 -6.00 -0.66 22.58
N MET A 13 -6.17 -1.50 21.56
CA MET A 13 -5.51 -1.28 20.27
C MET A 13 -5.83 0.14 19.78
N PRO A 14 -4.85 0.92 19.30
CA PRO A 14 -5.12 2.22 18.71
C PRO A 14 -6.09 2.05 17.53
N SER A 15 -6.98 3.02 17.34
CA SER A 15 -7.93 3.01 16.24
C SER A 15 -7.20 2.99 14.89
N SER A 16 -7.47 1.96 14.09
CA SER A 16 -6.88 1.77 12.76
C SER A 16 -7.85 2.22 11.67
N LEU A 17 -7.36 2.69 10.53
CA LEU A 17 -8.17 3.34 9.49
C LEU A 17 -8.25 2.49 8.23
N LEU A 18 -9.48 2.13 7.84
CA LEU A 18 -9.79 1.67 6.48
C LEU A 18 -10.03 2.91 5.62
N TRP A 19 -9.40 2.99 4.44
CA TRP A 19 -9.56 4.10 3.50
C TRP A 19 -10.31 3.64 2.26
N ALA A 20 -11.21 4.46 1.73
CA ALA A 20 -11.96 4.15 0.52
C ALA A 20 -12.28 5.39 -0.33
N VAL A 21 -12.51 5.16 -1.63
CA VAL A 21 -12.87 6.20 -2.62
C VAL A 21 -14.12 5.76 -3.35
N ASP A 22 -15.09 6.67 -3.50
CA ASP A 22 -16.31 6.40 -4.25
C ASP A 22 -16.19 6.70 -5.75
N VAL A 23 -17.23 6.36 -6.52
CA VAL A 23 -17.24 6.57 -7.99
C VAL A 23 -17.18 8.05 -8.41
N TYR A 24 -17.27 8.99 -7.47
CA TYR A 24 -17.13 10.44 -7.68
C TYR A 24 -15.79 10.98 -7.16
N GLY A 25 -14.83 10.10 -6.87
CA GLY A 25 -13.50 10.45 -6.40
C GLY A 25 -13.44 11.02 -4.97
N ARG A 26 -14.53 10.97 -4.21
CA ARG A 26 -14.56 11.47 -2.83
C ARG A 26 -13.92 10.45 -1.90
N VAL A 27 -12.97 10.90 -1.07
CA VAL A 27 -12.25 10.04 -0.12
C VAL A 27 -12.93 10.00 1.24
N TYR A 28 -13.03 8.80 1.79
CA TYR A 28 -13.58 8.51 3.11
C TYR A 28 -12.61 7.64 3.92
N SER A 29 -12.63 7.83 5.23
CA SER A 29 -11.99 6.93 6.20
C SER A 29 -13.04 6.28 7.11
N LEU A 30 -12.70 5.11 7.63
CA LEU A 30 -13.51 4.37 8.59
C LEU A 30 -12.61 3.81 9.69
N SER A 31 -12.70 4.42 10.87
CA SER A 31 -11.97 4.01 12.09
C SER A 31 -12.59 2.76 12.71
N THR A 32 -11.77 1.82 13.18
CA THR A 32 -12.23 0.59 13.87
C THR A 32 -13.02 0.86 15.16
N ALA A 33 -12.99 2.08 15.69
CA ALA A 33 -13.86 2.55 16.78
C ALA A 33 -15.13 3.29 16.29
N ALA A 34 -15.14 3.80 15.06
CA ALA A 34 -16.24 4.59 14.49
C ALA A 34 -17.41 3.72 13.99
N GLN A 35 -18.57 4.35 13.80
CA GLN A 35 -19.83 3.71 13.38
C GLN A 35 -20.41 4.31 12.09
N GLN A 36 -19.64 5.17 11.40
CA GLN A 36 -20.02 5.86 10.16
C GLN A 36 -18.75 6.12 9.31
N TRP A 37 -18.91 6.25 8.00
CA TRP A 37 -17.83 6.69 7.12
C TRP A 37 -17.62 8.20 7.25
N GLU A 38 -16.40 8.63 7.57
CA GLU A 38 -16.04 10.04 7.70
C GLU A 38 -15.44 10.54 6.38
N GLN A 39 -16.02 11.58 5.78
CA GLN A 39 -15.49 12.18 4.55
C GLN A 39 -14.33 13.12 4.86
N CYS A 40 -13.24 13.05 4.09
CA CYS A 40 -12.16 14.03 4.17
C CYS A 40 -12.65 15.39 3.65
N ARG A 41 -13.01 16.31 4.55
CA ARG A 41 -13.73 17.55 4.20
C ARG A 41 -12.86 18.63 3.55
N ASP A 42 -11.54 18.58 3.74
CA ASP A 42 -10.59 19.55 3.17
C ASP A 42 -10.22 19.26 1.70
N ALA A 43 -10.81 18.22 1.10
CA ALA A 43 -10.59 17.86 -0.29
C ALA A 43 -11.61 18.57 -1.22
N GLN A 44 -11.17 19.68 -1.85
CA GLN A 44 -11.64 20.04 -3.20
C GLN A 44 -10.96 19.19 -4.29
N LEU A 45 -10.11 18.24 -3.88
CA LEU A 45 -9.42 17.29 -4.73
C LEU A 45 -10.26 16.01 -4.86
N GLU A 46 -10.60 15.65 -6.09
CA GLU A 46 -11.11 14.32 -6.41
C GLU A 46 -9.95 13.34 -6.57
N PHE A 47 -10.09 12.11 -6.07
CA PHE A 47 -9.07 11.07 -6.08
C PHE A 47 -9.46 9.90 -6.97
N LYS A 48 -8.48 9.32 -7.67
CA LYS A 48 -8.67 8.10 -8.47
C LYS A 48 -8.45 6.84 -7.66
N ARG A 49 -7.38 6.84 -6.83
CA ARG A 49 -6.92 5.69 -6.03
C ARG A 49 -6.24 6.19 -4.77
N VAL A 50 -6.27 5.40 -3.70
CA VAL A 50 -5.53 5.66 -2.44
C VAL A 50 -4.82 4.40 -1.95
N THR A 51 -3.71 4.58 -1.24
CA THR A 51 -2.93 3.50 -0.63
C THR A 51 -2.44 3.93 0.75
N ALA A 52 -2.75 3.14 1.78
CA ALA A 52 -2.65 3.56 3.18
C ALA A 52 -1.82 2.61 4.05
N VAL A 53 -1.09 3.18 5.00
CA VAL A 53 -0.46 2.51 6.15
C VAL A 53 -1.02 3.05 7.46
N GLN A 54 -0.52 2.60 8.61
CA GLN A 54 -1.01 3.08 9.91
C GLN A 54 -0.69 4.58 10.17
N GLN A 55 0.39 5.08 9.59
CA GLN A 55 0.96 6.41 9.84
C GLN A 55 0.48 7.49 8.86
N CYS A 56 0.10 7.10 7.64
CA CYS A 56 -0.25 8.00 6.55
C CYS A 56 -1.00 7.29 5.42
N CYS A 57 -1.58 8.09 4.52
CA CYS A 57 -2.25 7.66 3.30
C CYS A 57 -1.74 8.47 2.11
N TRP A 58 -1.45 7.82 0.98
CA TRP A 58 -1.17 8.48 -0.30
C TRP A 58 -2.35 8.32 -1.25
N GLY A 59 -2.52 9.27 -2.17
CA GLY A 59 -3.51 9.15 -3.23
C GLY A 59 -3.06 9.81 -4.53
N ILE A 60 -3.51 9.24 -5.65
CA ILE A 60 -3.44 9.90 -6.97
C ILE A 60 -4.73 10.68 -7.15
N ALA A 61 -4.62 11.99 -7.34
CA ALA A 61 -5.76 12.86 -7.61
C ALA A 61 -6.14 12.89 -9.11
N CYS A 62 -7.28 13.49 -9.44
CA CYS A 62 -7.75 13.64 -10.82
C CYS A 62 -6.81 14.47 -11.70
N ASP A 63 -5.97 15.32 -11.10
CA ASP A 63 -4.87 16.07 -11.74
C ASP A 63 -3.61 15.23 -12.05
N HIS A 64 -3.67 13.91 -11.78
CA HIS A 64 -2.61 12.91 -11.93
C HIS A 64 -1.40 13.09 -10.99
N GLN A 65 -1.51 13.95 -9.97
CA GLN A 65 -0.45 14.20 -9.00
C GLN A 65 -0.66 13.36 -7.74
N ILE A 66 0.44 13.13 -7.01
CA ILE A 66 0.44 12.33 -5.78
C ILE A 66 0.35 13.27 -4.58
N TYR A 67 -0.66 13.04 -3.74
CA TYR A 67 -0.87 13.72 -2.48
C TYR A 67 -0.67 12.74 -1.31
N LEU A 68 -0.30 13.28 -0.16
CA LEU A 68 0.03 12.58 1.07
C LEU A 68 -0.78 13.19 2.23
N ASN A 69 -1.47 12.36 3.00
CA ASN A 69 -2.07 12.72 4.27
C ASN A 69 -1.31 12.02 5.39
N VAL A 70 -0.63 12.78 6.26
CA VAL A 70 0.10 12.23 7.42
C VAL A 70 -0.74 12.38 8.67
N HIS A 71 -1.07 11.28 9.33
CA HIS A 71 -1.95 11.28 10.48
C HIS A 71 -1.36 12.07 11.68
N SER A 72 -2.21 12.67 12.49
CA SER A 72 -1.84 13.31 13.75
C SER A 72 -1.20 12.34 14.74
N SER A 73 -0.24 12.87 15.50
CA SER A 73 0.38 12.23 16.65
C SER A 73 1.04 13.30 17.51
N ASP A 74 1.14 13.04 18.82
CA ASP A 74 1.64 14.00 19.82
C ASP A 74 3.08 14.49 19.53
N LEU A 75 3.86 13.71 18.77
CA LEU A 75 5.22 14.05 18.37
C LEU A 75 5.21 14.79 17.02
N PRO A 76 5.74 16.03 16.94
CA PRO A 76 5.91 16.73 15.67
C PRO A 76 7.03 16.08 14.85
N ILE A 77 6.79 15.87 13.55
CA ILE A 77 7.81 15.45 12.59
C ILE A 77 8.81 16.60 12.41
N ARG A 78 10.06 16.34 12.74
CA ARG A 78 11.20 17.27 12.67
C ARG A 78 12.36 16.61 11.96
N TYR A 79 13.09 17.39 11.18
CA TYR A 79 14.37 16.99 10.57
C TYR A 79 15.46 17.99 11.00
N GLN A 80 16.66 17.48 11.26
CA GLN A 80 17.80 18.29 11.69
C GLN A 80 18.72 18.59 10.50
N GLU A 81 18.88 19.87 10.18
CA GLU A 81 19.94 20.35 9.30
C GLU A 81 21.19 20.67 10.11
N GLU A 82 22.36 20.43 9.54
CA GLU A 82 23.63 20.84 10.13
C GLU A 82 24.65 21.33 9.09
N THR A 83 25.50 22.27 9.50
CA THR A 83 26.68 22.70 8.75
C THR A 83 27.82 23.02 9.72
N TYR A 84 29.05 22.93 9.24
CA TYR A 84 30.26 23.19 10.01
C TYR A 84 30.94 24.46 9.52
N GLU A 85 31.14 25.42 10.42
CA GLU A 85 31.94 26.61 10.15
C GLU A 85 33.41 26.29 10.47
N ASN A 86 34.29 26.39 9.48
CA ASN A 86 35.72 26.09 9.58
C ASN A 86 36.56 27.38 9.56
N GLN A 87 37.60 27.44 10.39
CA GLN A 87 38.52 28.57 10.49
C GLN A 87 39.97 28.10 10.71
N ARG A 88 40.94 28.78 10.06
CA ARG A 88 42.38 28.52 10.24
C ARG A 88 43.02 29.59 11.13
N TRP A 89 43.97 29.16 11.96
CA TRP A 89 44.81 30.03 12.77
C TRP A 89 45.92 30.67 11.95
N ASN A 90 46.00 32.00 12.00
CA ASN A 90 47.03 32.82 11.40
C ASN A 90 47.78 33.61 12.50
N PRO A 91 49.11 33.85 12.38
CA PRO A 91 49.89 34.51 13.43
C PRO A 91 49.50 35.96 13.77
N VAL A 92 48.78 36.64 12.88
CA VAL A 92 48.37 38.05 13.04
C VAL A 92 46.98 38.16 13.68
N ASP A 93 45.98 37.52 13.07
CA ASP A 93 44.56 37.69 13.43
C ASP A 93 44.02 36.56 14.33
N GLY A 94 44.81 35.51 14.60
CA GLY A 94 44.34 34.31 15.29
C GLY A 94 43.49 33.43 14.38
N PHE A 95 42.44 32.80 14.90
CA PHE A 95 41.53 32.00 14.08
C PHE A 95 40.64 32.88 13.22
N SER A 96 40.64 32.63 11.91
CA SER A 96 40.00 33.46 10.89
C SER A 96 39.38 32.62 9.77
N ASP A 97 38.51 33.27 9.00
CA ASP A 97 37.92 32.82 7.74
C ASP A 97 38.89 32.82 6.53
N ARG A 98 40.10 33.37 6.70
CA ARG A 98 41.17 33.34 5.68
C ARG A 98 41.83 31.96 5.63
N LEU A 99 41.22 31.10 4.84
CA LEU A 99 41.63 29.74 4.55
C LEU A 99 42.60 29.69 3.36
N LEU A 100 43.47 28.67 3.33
CA LEU A 100 44.42 28.44 2.24
C LEU A 100 43.73 27.78 1.03
N PRO A 101 44.29 27.87 -0.19
CA PRO A 101 43.71 27.21 -1.38
C PRO A 101 43.62 25.67 -1.30
N SER A 102 44.32 25.06 -0.35
CA SER A 102 44.29 23.62 -0.04
C SER A 102 43.33 23.24 1.10
N ASP A 103 42.70 24.22 1.74
CA ASP A 103 41.83 24.00 2.90
C ASP A 103 40.45 23.51 2.49
N ARG A 104 39.65 23.16 3.51
CA ARG A 104 38.23 22.87 3.33
C ARG A 104 37.45 24.18 3.28
N TRP A 105 36.23 24.11 2.76
CA TRP A 105 35.34 25.27 2.68
C TRP A 105 35.07 25.89 4.05
N GLN A 106 34.90 27.22 4.10
CA GLN A 106 34.51 27.94 5.32
C GLN A 106 33.21 27.39 5.92
N TRP A 107 32.29 26.92 5.07
CA TRP A 107 31.04 26.29 5.45
C TRP A 107 30.95 24.91 4.82
N SER A 108 30.86 23.84 5.61
CA SER A 108 30.97 22.49 5.07
C SER A 108 30.07 21.44 5.72
N ASP A 109 29.95 20.30 5.04
CA ASP A 109 29.51 19.06 5.65
C ASP A 109 30.50 18.55 6.73
N ILE A 110 30.11 17.50 7.46
CA ILE A 110 30.93 16.88 8.52
C ILE A 110 32.29 16.35 8.05
N THR A 111 32.44 15.95 6.79
CA THR A 111 33.71 15.48 6.18
C THR A 111 34.58 16.64 5.68
N GLY A 112 34.02 17.85 5.55
CA GLY A 112 34.68 19.03 5.02
C GLY A 112 34.91 19.04 3.51
N LEU A 113 34.20 18.23 2.73
CA LEU A 113 34.40 18.10 1.28
C LEU A 113 33.39 18.91 0.47
N LYS A 114 32.14 19.00 0.95
CA LYS A 114 31.04 19.71 0.28
C LYS A 114 30.89 21.10 0.89
N HIS A 115 30.77 22.13 0.04
CA HIS A 115 30.42 23.49 0.47
C HIS A 115 28.94 23.53 0.90
N GLN A 116 28.66 24.01 2.12
CA GLN A 116 27.30 24.10 2.67
C GLN A 116 27.07 25.41 3.47
N PRO A 117 27.09 26.59 2.81
CA PRO A 117 26.71 27.84 3.46
C PRO A 117 25.23 27.83 3.86
N PHE A 118 24.83 28.63 4.86
CA PHE A 118 23.45 28.67 5.36
C PHE A 118 22.38 28.86 4.27
N GLU A 119 22.69 29.65 3.23
CA GLU A 119 21.81 29.95 2.10
C GLU A 119 21.58 28.75 1.16
N SER A 120 22.41 27.70 1.23
CA SER A 120 22.25 26.47 0.44
C SER A 120 21.21 25.50 1.01
N PHE A 121 20.69 25.76 2.21
CA PHE A 121 19.67 24.93 2.84
C PHE A 121 18.27 25.46 2.52
N GLN A 122 17.59 24.79 1.61
CA GLN A 122 16.21 25.06 1.23
C GLN A 122 15.27 24.02 1.86
N LEU A 123 13.99 24.39 2.03
CA LEU A 123 12.96 23.45 2.48
C LEU A 123 12.59 22.52 1.31
N PRO A 124 12.38 21.19 1.52
CA PRO A 124 12.08 20.26 0.42
C PRO A 124 10.77 20.55 -0.32
N SER A 125 9.80 21.14 0.38
CA SER A 125 8.46 21.43 -0.14
C SER A 125 7.79 22.51 0.71
N ASP A 126 6.71 23.08 0.19
CA ASP A 126 5.81 23.97 0.93
C ASP A 126 5.14 23.30 2.15
N ASN A 127 5.27 21.97 2.33
CA ASN A 127 4.76 21.24 3.49
C ASN A 127 5.66 21.38 4.74
N TRP A 128 6.84 21.99 4.60
CA TRP A 128 7.76 22.27 5.70
C TRP A 128 7.77 23.75 6.11
N GLU A 129 8.37 24.00 7.27
CA GLU A 129 8.73 25.33 7.76
C GLU A 129 10.02 25.22 8.61
N TRP A 130 10.75 26.32 8.77
CA TRP A 130 11.83 26.40 9.76
C TRP A 130 11.24 26.65 11.15
N GLU A 131 11.61 25.83 12.14
CA GLU A 131 11.13 26.01 13.53
C GLU A 131 11.86 27.14 14.25
N ALA A 132 13.14 27.36 13.89
CA ALA A 132 14.00 28.40 14.42
C ALA A 132 15.09 28.75 13.39
N ASP A 133 15.86 29.80 13.68
CA ASP A 133 17.10 30.10 12.95
C ASP A 133 18.27 29.23 13.40
N TRP A 134 19.37 29.30 12.63
CA TRP A 134 20.61 28.58 12.92
C TRP A 134 21.16 28.95 14.31
N TYR A 135 21.41 27.94 15.13
CA TYR A 135 22.08 28.09 16.43
C TYR A 135 23.33 27.21 16.49
N VAL A 136 24.25 27.54 17.40
CA VAL A 136 25.50 26.80 17.57
C VAL A 136 25.28 25.62 18.51
N ASP A 137 25.75 24.43 18.13
CA ASP A 137 25.84 23.30 19.04
C ASP A 137 27.04 23.50 19.98
N GLU A 138 26.77 23.75 21.27
CA GLU A 138 27.80 23.85 22.31
C GLU A 138 28.16 22.47 22.92
N ASN A 139 27.80 21.35 22.26
CA ASN A 139 28.25 20.01 22.63
C ASN A 139 29.21 19.40 21.60
N PHE A 140 30.19 18.65 22.10
CA PHE A 140 31.08 17.80 21.31
C PHE A 140 31.11 16.39 21.91
N GLY A 141 30.50 15.43 21.22
CA GLY A 141 30.47 14.02 21.68
C GLY A 141 29.70 13.79 23.00
N GLY A 142 28.82 14.73 23.39
CA GLY A 142 28.11 14.71 24.67
C GLY A 142 28.79 15.51 25.79
N GLU A 143 29.98 16.08 25.56
CA GLU A 143 30.60 17.04 26.48
C GLU A 143 30.33 18.50 26.07
N PRO A 144 30.04 19.42 27.02
CA PRO A 144 29.97 20.85 26.74
C PRO A 144 31.32 21.41 26.30
N THR A 145 31.33 22.20 25.21
CA THR A 145 32.52 22.83 24.62
C THR A 145 32.92 24.12 25.34
N GLU A 146 34.00 24.76 24.87
CA GLU A 146 34.22 26.19 25.09
C GLU A 146 33.07 27.03 24.50
N LYS A 147 32.88 28.26 25.00
CA LYS A 147 31.84 29.18 24.53
C LYS A 147 31.87 29.36 23.00
N GLY A 148 30.72 29.17 22.35
CA GLY A 148 30.54 29.31 20.91
C GLY A 148 30.87 28.06 20.10
N GLY A 149 30.79 26.86 20.70
CA GLY A 149 30.74 25.57 19.98
C GLY A 149 32.04 25.10 19.33
N TRP A 150 33.18 25.68 19.69
CA TRP A 150 34.45 25.40 19.00
C TRP A 150 35.05 24.04 19.38
N SER A 151 35.49 23.33 18.35
CA SER A 151 36.35 22.14 18.43
C SER A 151 37.60 22.37 17.57
N TYR A 152 38.72 21.78 17.96
CA TYR A 152 40.05 22.14 17.44
C TYR A 152 40.78 20.91 16.88
N ALA A 153 41.53 21.09 15.78
CA ALA A 153 42.39 20.05 15.22
C ALA A 153 43.76 20.62 14.82
N ILE A 154 44.71 19.72 14.53
CA ILE A 154 46.07 20.11 14.12
C ILE A 154 46.05 20.66 12.69
N ASP A 155 45.31 20.02 11.78
CA ASP A 155 45.14 20.48 10.41
C ASP A 155 43.86 19.89 9.77
N PHE A 156 43.53 20.24 8.53
CA PHE A 156 42.48 19.59 7.75
C PHE A 156 43.02 18.41 6.89
N PRO A 157 42.39 17.23 6.85
CA PRO A 157 41.43 16.67 7.80
C PRO A 157 42.16 15.92 8.93
N ALA A 158 41.82 16.21 10.19
CA ALA A 158 42.33 15.48 11.35
C ALA A 158 41.25 15.32 12.43
N SER A 159 41.50 14.44 13.40
CA SER A 159 40.61 14.23 14.55
C SER A 159 40.50 15.49 15.40
N TYR A 160 39.30 16.04 15.49
CA TYR A 160 38.99 17.19 16.33
C TYR A 160 38.94 16.80 17.81
N THR A 161 39.37 17.70 18.68
CA THR A 161 39.17 17.62 20.13
C THR A 161 38.50 18.88 20.67
N LYS A 162 37.77 18.72 21.77
CA LYS A 162 37.02 19.79 22.42
C LYS A 162 37.89 20.99 22.84
N ASP A 163 38.98 20.71 23.55
CA ASP A 163 39.85 21.74 24.10
C ASP A 163 40.94 22.16 23.12
N LYS A 164 41.31 23.44 23.13
CA LYS A 164 42.38 23.97 22.29
C LYS A 164 43.75 23.46 22.74
N LYS A 165 44.54 22.93 21.81
CA LYS A 165 45.94 22.51 22.04
C LYS A 165 46.92 23.55 21.50
N TRP A 166 48.17 23.49 21.96
CA TRP A 166 49.23 24.42 21.52
C TRP A 166 49.53 24.32 20.01
N ASN A 167 49.25 23.17 19.40
CA ASN A 167 49.40 22.87 17.98
C ASN A 167 48.06 22.82 17.21
N SER A 168 46.99 23.42 17.75
CA SER A 168 45.70 23.50 17.05
C SER A 168 45.70 24.62 16.01
N CYS A 169 46.07 24.31 14.77
CA CYS A 169 46.12 25.28 13.68
C CYS A 169 44.76 25.47 12.98
N VAL A 170 43.76 24.61 13.22
CA VAL A 170 42.40 24.75 12.68
C VAL A 170 41.33 24.54 13.75
N ARG A 171 40.17 25.15 13.56
CA ARG A 171 38.97 24.93 14.39
C ARG A 171 37.71 24.84 13.55
N ARG A 172 36.71 24.15 14.07
CA ARG A 172 35.34 24.16 13.53
C ARG A 172 34.28 24.20 14.63
N ARG A 173 33.13 24.78 14.34
CA ARG A 173 31.91 24.67 15.16
C ARG A 173 30.75 24.14 14.32
N ARG A 174 29.87 23.37 14.95
CA ARG A 174 28.66 22.82 14.34
C ARG A 174 27.52 23.82 14.54
N TRP A 175 26.82 24.14 13.47
CA TRP A 175 25.58 24.89 13.48
C TRP A 175 24.42 23.93 13.17
N ILE A 176 23.30 24.10 13.87
CA ILE A 176 22.10 23.27 13.74
C ILE A 176 20.89 24.15 13.44
N ARG A 177 19.96 23.65 12.62
CA ARG A 177 18.62 24.22 12.42
C ARG A 177 17.61 23.08 12.30
N TYR A 178 16.39 23.29 12.79
CA TYR A 178 15.30 22.32 12.64
C TYR A 178 14.27 22.80 11.63
N ARG A 179 13.88 21.90 10.72
CA ARG A 179 12.69 22.05 9.87
C ARG A 179 11.58 21.14 10.39
N ARG A 180 10.35 21.63 10.39
CA ARG A 180 9.14 20.96 10.91
C ARG A 180 8.15 20.71 9.77
N TYR A 181 7.56 19.51 9.73
CA TYR A 181 6.48 19.22 8.78
C TYR A 181 5.15 19.74 9.35
N LYS A 182 4.39 20.51 8.54
CA LYS A 182 3.18 21.23 9.00
C LYS A 182 1.87 20.71 8.42
N SER A 183 1.89 20.09 7.24
CA SER A 183 0.70 19.59 6.51
C SER A 183 0.20 18.24 7.06
N ARG A 184 -0.26 18.22 8.31
CA ARG A 184 -0.77 17.03 9.02
C ARG A 184 -2.30 16.96 8.97
N ASP A 185 -2.83 15.74 8.87
CA ASP A 185 -4.26 15.39 8.65
C ASP A 185 -4.90 15.96 7.36
N THR A 186 -4.18 16.83 6.64
CA THR A 186 -4.54 17.44 5.36
C THR A 186 -3.85 16.75 4.18
N TRP A 187 -4.46 16.81 2.98
CA TRP A 187 -3.83 16.35 1.74
C TRP A 187 -2.72 17.31 1.25
N ALA A 188 -1.47 16.91 1.47
CA ALA A 188 -0.26 17.60 1.06
C ALA A 188 0.21 17.12 -0.33
N LYS A 189 0.40 18.03 -1.30
CA LYS A 189 1.02 17.66 -2.59
C LYS A 189 2.48 17.25 -2.38
N ILE A 190 2.90 16.12 -2.94
CA ILE A 190 4.32 15.75 -3.04
C ILE A 190 4.92 16.48 -4.26
N PRO A 191 6.08 17.15 -4.13
CA PRO A 191 6.76 17.75 -5.28
C PRO A 191 7.17 16.70 -6.34
N SER A 192 6.90 17.01 -7.60
CA SER A 192 7.65 16.48 -8.73
C SER A 192 8.97 17.25 -8.83
N GLU A 193 10.12 16.57 -8.84
CA GLU A 193 11.42 17.24 -8.97
C GLU A 193 11.56 17.91 -10.35
N ASP A 194 11.91 19.20 -10.40
CA ASP A 194 12.15 19.96 -11.64
C ASP A 194 13.43 19.55 -12.41
N ALA A 195 14.08 18.45 -12.01
CA ALA A 195 15.49 18.13 -12.33
C ALA A 195 15.68 16.90 -13.26
N ARG A 196 14.64 16.53 -14.02
CA ARG A 196 14.62 15.55 -15.13
C ARG A 196 13.36 15.78 -15.98
N PRO A 197 13.19 15.15 -17.16
CA PRO A 197 11.87 15.12 -17.80
C PRO A 197 10.85 14.59 -16.78
N LEU A 198 9.78 15.36 -16.56
CA LEU A 198 8.78 15.07 -15.53
C LEU A 198 8.26 13.63 -15.72
N PRO A 199 8.12 12.83 -14.63
CA PRO A 199 7.60 11.48 -14.75
C PRO A 199 6.20 11.52 -15.38
N ASP A 200 5.96 10.65 -16.36
CA ASP A 200 4.69 10.64 -17.08
C ASP A 200 3.53 10.44 -16.09
N PRO A 201 2.37 11.10 -16.27
CA PRO A 201 1.42 11.30 -15.19
C PRO A 201 0.93 9.98 -14.58
N PHE A 202 0.75 9.92 -13.26
CA PHE A 202 0.55 8.65 -12.57
C PHE A 202 -0.87 8.09 -12.71
N ASN A 203 -0.96 6.77 -12.82
CA ASN A 203 -2.18 6.00 -12.99
C ASN A 203 -2.46 5.06 -11.79
N ASP A 204 -1.44 4.40 -11.24
CA ASP A 204 -1.56 3.51 -10.07
C ASP A 204 -0.47 3.75 -9.01
N ILE A 205 -0.75 3.39 -7.75
CA ILE A 205 0.12 3.62 -6.60
C ILE A 205 -0.07 2.56 -5.50
N SER A 206 1.04 2.08 -4.92
CA SER A 206 1.03 1.18 -3.75
C SER A 206 2.14 1.51 -2.77
N CYS A 207 1.79 1.70 -1.50
CA CYS A 207 2.74 1.71 -0.39
C CYS A 207 2.93 0.30 0.18
N GLY A 208 4.08 0.05 0.83
CA GLY A 208 4.46 -1.23 1.42
C GLY A 208 5.80 -1.16 2.15
N GLY A 209 6.46 -2.30 2.34
CA GLY A 209 7.85 -2.40 2.79
C GLY A 209 8.15 -2.10 4.27
N TRP A 210 7.14 -1.80 5.09
CA TRP A 210 7.31 -1.44 6.51
C TRP A 210 7.79 -2.59 7.43
N GLU A 211 7.90 -3.81 6.92
CA GLU A 211 8.47 -4.97 7.61
C GLU A 211 9.86 -5.37 7.06
N ILE A 212 10.36 -4.68 6.02
CA ILE A 212 11.68 -4.98 5.42
C ILE A 212 12.80 -4.64 6.39
N SER A 213 12.82 -3.41 6.96
CA SER A 213 13.88 -2.91 7.83
C SER A 213 13.36 -2.22 9.09
N ASP A 214 14.03 -2.45 10.22
CA ASP A 214 13.79 -1.74 11.48
C ASP A 214 14.46 -0.34 11.49
N GLU A 215 15.52 -0.17 10.68
CA GLU A 215 16.29 1.07 10.54
C GLU A 215 16.41 1.50 9.07
N PRO A 216 16.23 2.79 8.74
CA PRO A 216 15.78 3.87 9.62
C PRO A 216 14.33 3.69 10.07
N GLN A 217 14.01 4.15 11.29
CA GLN A 217 12.70 3.91 11.89
C GLN A 217 11.55 4.44 11.02
N GLY A 218 10.59 3.58 10.71
CA GLY A 218 9.44 3.91 9.88
C GLY A 218 9.81 4.17 8.42
N GLN A 219 10.83 3.48 7.89
CA GLN A 219 11.07 3.39 6.44
C GLN A 219 9.85 2.78 5.75
N LEU A 220 9.44 3.35 4.62
CA LEU A 220 8.30 2.89 3.83
C LEU A 220 8.71 2.82 2.35
N SER A 221 8.22 1.82 1.63
CA SER A 221 8.35 1.72 0.17
C SER A 221 7.10 2.28 -0.49
N LEU A 222 7.26 3.15 -1.50
CA LEU A 222 6.15 3.65 -2.32
C LEU A 222 6.48 3.45 -3.79
N TRP A 223 5.61 2.71 -4.47
CA TRP A 223 5.70 2.38 -5.88
C TRP A 223 4.56 3.06 -6.64
N ALA A 224 4.84 3.57 -7.84
CA ALA A 224 3.85 4.17 -8.71
C ALA A 224 4.01 3.69 -10.18
N VAL A 225 2.92 3.75 -10.94
CA VAL A 225 2.87 3.39 -12.37
C VAL A 225 2.38 4.59 -13.15
N SER A 226 3.10 4.97 -14.21
CA SER A 226 2.69 6.06 -15.10
C SER A 226 1.64 5.64 -16.13
N LEU A 227 1.03 6.61 -16.81
CA LEU A 227 0.14 6.36 -17.96
C LEU A 227 0.84 5.70 -19.17
N GLN A 228 2.17 5.71 -19.24
CA GLN A 228 2.98 4.97 -20.22
C GLN A 228 3.46 3.60 -19.67
N GLY A 229 2.91 3.16 -18.54
CA GLY A 229 3.23 1.87 -17.92
C GLY A 229 4.65 1.70 -17.39
N LYS A 230 5.40 2.80 -17.25
CA LYS A 230 6.72 2.81 -16.56
C LYS A 230 6.50 2.75 -15.05
N VAL A 231 7.31 1.96 -14.37
CA VAL A 231 7.26 1.82 -12.90
C VAL A 231 8.28 2.75 -12.25
N TRP A 232 7.87 3.41 -11.17
CA TRP A 232 8.67 4.37 -10.41
C TRP A 232 8.68 4.01 -8.91
N PHE A 233 9.80 4.26 -8.25
CA PHE A 233 10.01 4.07 -6.82
C PHE A 233 10.32 5.43 -6.15
N ARG A 234 9.73 5.73 -4.98
CA ARG A 234 10.01 6.96 -4.22
C ARG A 234 11.10 6.69 -3.18
N ASP A 235 12.20 7.43 -3.27
CA ASP A 235 13.33 7.25 -2.37
C ASP A 235 13.22 8.04 -1.06
N GLY A 236 13.75 7.45 0.01
CA GLY A 236 13.91 8.07 1.32
C GLY A 236 12.63 8.50 2.03
N ILE A 237 11.54 7.73 1.92
CA ILE A 237 10.42 7.86 2.85
C ILE A 237 10.81 7.23 4.19
N HIS A 238 10.83 8.04 5.25
CA HIS A 238 11.00 7.58 6.64
C HIS A 238 10.33 8.54 7.64
N HIS A 239 10.31 8.22 8.93
CA HIS A 239 9.61 9.02 9.95
C HIS A 239 9.98 10.53 9.99
N GLN A 240 11.20 10.90 9.59
CA GLN A 240 11.65 12.31 9.53
C GLN A 240 11.57 12.92 8.11
N SER A 241 11.05 12.18 7.13
CA SER A 241 10.90 12.59 5.72
C SER A 241 9.72 11.82 5.09
N PRO A 242 8.46 12.14 5.47
CA PRO A 242 7.29 11.33 5.10
C PRO A 242 6.91 11.43 3.61
N GLU A 243 7.37 12.46 2.89
CA GLU A 243 7.13 12.67 1.47
C GLU A 243 8.22 12.08 0.54
N GLY A 244 9.31 11.54 1.09
CA GLY A 244 10.51 11.13 0.32
C GLY A 244 11.20 12.30 -0.39
N TRP A 245 12.28 12.04 -1.13
CA TRP A 245 13.01 13.09 -1.87
C TRP A 245 12.94 12.92 -3.40
N ALA A 246 13.43 11.82 -3.98
CA ALA A 246 13.44 11.60 -5.43
C ALA A 246 12.47 10.50 -5.91
N TRP A 247 12.27 10.43 -7.23
CA TRP A 247 11.66 9.30 -7.93
C TRP A 247 12.69 8.61 -8.84
N GLU A 248 12.88 7.30 -8.72
CA GLU A 248 13.72 6.49 -9.62
C GLU A 248 12.86 5.58 -10.52
N GLU A 249 13.16 5.54 -11.82
CA GLU A 249 12.47 4.66 -12.79
C GLU A 249 13.02 3.23 -12.70
N VAL A 250 12.18 2.27 -12.33
CA VAL A 250 12.55 0.85 -12.19
C VAL A 250 12.13 0.09 -13.46
N GLN A 251 13.09 -0.07 -14.37
CA GLN A 251 12.90 -0.70 -15.68
C GLN A 251 12.13 -2.03 -15.61
N THR A 252 11.09 -2.16 -16.43
CA THR A 252 10.23 -3.35 -16.59
C THR A 252 10.43 -4.00 -17.96
N PRO A 253 10.12 -5.30 -18.14
CA PRO A 253 10.22 -5.98 -19.43
C PRO A 253 9.11 -5.58 -20.44
N ALA A 254 8.02 -4.97 -19.96
CA ALA A 254 6.88 -4.49 -20.75
C ALA A 254 6.07 -3.45 -19.93
N GLU A 255 5.01 -2.89 -20.52
CA GLU A 255 4.17 -1.85 -19.93
C GLU A 255 3.29 -2.38 -18.78
N VAL A 256 3.41 -1.79 -17.60
CA VAL A 256 2.62 -2.14 -16.40
C VAL A 256 1.33 -1.32 -16.33
N VAL A 257 0.22 -1.91 -15.90
CA VAL A 257 -1.05 -1.21 -15.67
C VAL A 257 -1.39 -1.01 -14.19
N GLN A 258 -0.79 -1.83 -13.31
CA GLN A 258 -1.16 -1.91 -11.90
C GLN A 258 0.00 -2.51 -11.09
N ILE A 259 0.30 -2.01 -9.89
CA ILE A 259 1.38 -2.49 -9.00
C ILE A 259 0.88 -2.64 -7.55
N SER A 260 1.33 -3.67 -6.85
CA SER A 260 1.07 -3.86 -5.42
C SER A 260 2.33 -4.29 -4.68
N CYS A 261 2.62 -3.57 -3.59
CA CYS A 261 3.71 -3.83 -2.66
C CYS A 261 3.11 -4.30 -1.33
N GLY A 262 3.59 -5.43 -0.81
CA GLY A 262 3.19 -5.95 0.49
C GLY A 262 3.94 -5.29 1.65
N PRO A 263 3.68 -5.72 2.90
CA PRO A 263 4.39 -5.24 4.09
C PRO A 263 5.89 -5.59 4.07
N GLY A 264 6.22 -6.79 3.60
CA GLY A 264 7.58 -7.33 3.51
C GLY A 264 8.23 -7.15 2.13
N ASP A 265 8.94 -8.18 1.68
CA ASP A 265 9.79 -8.19 0.48
C ASP A 265 9.03 -8.47 -0.85
N LEU A 266 7.71 -8.60 -0.82
CA LEU A 266 6.90 -8.95 -1.99
C LEU A 266 6.41 -7.69 -2.74
N VAL A 267 6.76 -7.57 -4.02
CA VAL A 267 6.17 -6.63 -4.98
C VAL A 267 5.73 -7.38 -6.22
N TRP A 268 4.48 -7.18 -6.64
CA TRP A 268 3.91 -7.73 -7.86
C TRP A 268 3.36 -6.61 -8.75
N ALA A 269 3.38 -6.84 -10.06
CA ALA A 269 2.77 -5.94 -11.04
C ALA A 269 1.97 -6.70 -12.10
N VAL A 270 1.02 -6.02 -12.73
CA VAL A 270 0.20 -6.52 -13.85
C VAL A 270 0.66 -5.82 -15.13
N LEU A 271 0.96 -6.59 -16.17
CA LEU A 271 1.26 -6.06 -17.51
C LEU A 271 -0.03 -5.77 -18.30
N TRP A 272 0.05 -4.90 -19.30
CA TRP A 272 -1.06 -4.54 -20.19
C TRP A 272 -1.77 -5.77 -20.81
N GLU A 273 -1.00 -6.80 -21.19
CA GLU A 273 -1.51 -8.05 -21.74
C GLU A 273 -2.36 -8.83 -20.71
N GLY A 274 -2.14 -8.59 -19.42
CA GLY A 274 -2.71 -9.35 -18.29
C GLY A 274 -1.79 -10.46 -17.78
N GLN A 275 -0.52 -10.47 -18.19
CA GLN A 275 0.55 -11.23 -17.53
C GLN A 275 0.92 -10.60 -16.18
N LEU A 276 1.61 -11.36 -15.32
CA LEU A 276 2.03 -10.89 -14.00
C LEU A 276 3.55 -10.86 -13.89
N LEU A 277 4.08 -9.86 -13.17
CA LEU A 277 5.48 -9.72 -12.82
C LEU A 277 5.66 -9.80 -11.30
N VAL A 278 6.81 -10.35 -10.89
CA VAL A 278 7.27 -10.39 -9.49
C VAL A 278 8.64 -9.71 -9.42
N ARG A 279 8.84 -8.81 -8.46
CA ARG A 279 10.15 -8.22 -8.18
C ARG A 279 10.93 -9.15 -7.27
N GLU A 280 12.16 -9.50 -7.64
CA GLU A 280 13.05 -10.34 -6.85
C GLU A 280 14.22 -9.53 -6.25
N GLY A 281 14.78 -10.05 -5.15
CA GLY A 281 15.95 -9.46 -4.50
C GLY A 281 15.68 -8.21 -3.67
N ILE A 282 14.43 -7.93 -3.31
CA ILE A 282 14.07 -6.89 -2.34
C ILE A 282 14.63 -7.29 -0.96
N GLY A 283 15.21 -6.32 -0.25
CA GLY A 283 15.75 -6.53 1.11
C GLY A 283 16.27 -5.22 1.71
N ARG A 284 16.83 -5.28 2.93
CA ARG A 284 17.28 -4.09 3.67
C ARG A 284 18.28 -3.24 2.90
N ASP A 285 19.29 -3.87 2.30
CA ASP A 285 20.32 -3.20 1.50
C ASP A 285 19.86 -2.84 0.07
N CYS A 286 18.68 -3.31 -0.36
CA CYS A 286 18.15 -3.13 -1.72
C CYS A 286 16.61 -3.07 -1.72
N PRO A 287 15.99 -1.99 -1.22
CA PRO A 287 14.53 -1.91 -1.10
C PRO A 287 13.78 -1.91 -2.44
N LYS A 288 14.45 -1.49 -3.54
CA LYS A 288 13.93 -1.54 -4.92
C LYS A 288 14.12 -2.90 -5.62
N GLY A 289 14.80 -3.86 -4.99
CA GLY A 289 15.11 -5.18 -5.56
C GLY A 289 16.00 -5.14 -6.82
N ALA A 290 16.30 -6.31 -7.37
CA ALA A 290 17.23 -6.50 -8.48
C ALA A 290 16.52 -6.67 -9.84
N SER A 291 15.63 -7.66 -9.94
CA SER A 291 15.11 -8.18 -11.22
C SER A 291 13.58 -8.35 -11.21
N TRP A 292 12.99 -8.45 -12.41
CA TRP A 292 11.60 -8.85 -12.59
C TRP A 292 11.53 -10.27 -13.18
N VAL A 293 10.59 -11.09 -12.69
CA VAL A 293 10.29 -12.43 -13.21
C VAL A 293 8.83 -12.47 -13.67
N VAL A 294 8.59 -13.01 -14.87
CA VAL A 294 7.24 -13.21 -15.40
C VAL A 294 6.61 -14.46 -14.77
N VAL A 295 5.36 -14.33 -14.33
CA VAL A 295 4.57 -15.42 -13.75
C VAL A 295 3.25 -15.58 -14.50
N GLU A 296 2.85 -16.83 -14.70
CA GLU A 296 1.60 -17.20 -15.37
C GLU A 296 0.38 -16.59 -14.68
N SER A 297 -0.51 -15.99 -15.47
CA SER A 297 -1.77 -15.42 -15.02
C SER A 297 -2.77 -16.51 -14.56
N PRO A 298 -3.80 -16.17 -13.77
CA PRO A 298 -4.77 -17.17 -13.28
C PRO A 298 -5.59 -17.84 -14.39
N SER A 299 -5.84 -17.09 -15.47
CA SER A 299 -6.25 -17.59 -16.77
C SER A 299 -5.40 -16.90 -17.84
N THR A 300 -4.86 -17.66 -18.78
CA THR A 300 -4.03 -17.15 -19.90
C THR A 300 -4.87 -16.56 -21.03
N GLU A 301 -6.11 -17.03 -21.20
CA GLU A 301 -7.06 -16.51 -22.19
C GLU A 301 -7.67 -15.16 -21.76
N VAL A 302 -7.90 -15.00 -20.46
CA VAL A 302 -8.56 -13.81 -19.89
C VAL A 302 -7.54 -12.78 -19.40
N GLY A 303 -6.43 -13.20 -18.80
CA GLY A 303 -5.44 -12.31 -18.21
C GLY A 303 -5.89 -11.63 -16.91
N ALA A 304 -4.92 -11.23 -16.09
CA ALA A 304 -5.15 -10.40 -14.90
C ALA A 304 -5.47 -8.94 -15.26
N ILE A 305 -6.12 -8.22 -14.33
CA ILE A 305 -6.26 -6.75 -14.35
C ILE A 305 -5.72 -6.09 -13.08
N HIS A 306 -5.67 -6.83 -11.98
CA HIS A 306 -5.33 -6.32 -10.66
C HIS A 306 -4.69 -7.43 -9.82
N VAL A 307 -3.66 -7.08 -9.05
CA VAL A 307 -2.98 -7.96 -8.09
C VAL A 307 -2.87 -7.25 -6.74
N ALA A 308 -2.99 -8.00 -5.64
CA ALA A 308 -2.87 -7.49 -4.28
C ALA A 308 -1.99 -8.42 -3.43
N VAL A 309 -1.04 -7.82 -2.72
CA VAL A 309 0.09 -8.52 -2.08
C VAL A 309 0.08 -8.27 -0.57
N GLY A 310 0.20 -9.34 0.21
CA GLY A 310 0.38 -9.30 1.66
C GLY A 310 1.80 -9.67 2.09
N ILE A 311 1.94 -10.23 3.28
CA ILE A 311 3.19 -10.79 3.83
C ILE A 311 3.46 -12.15 3.20
N ASN A 312 2.46 -13.05 3.19
CA ASN A 312 2.58 -14.41 2.65
C ASN A 312 1.45 -14.78 1.68
N VAL A 313 0.68 -13.80 1.20
CA VAL A 313 -0.43 -14.01 0.25
C VAL A 313 -0.29 -13.13 -0.98
N VAL A 314 -0.73 -13.67 -2.11
CA VAL A 314 -1.00 -12.90 -3.33
C VAL A 314 -2.37 -13.28 -3.83
N TRP A 315 -3.16 -12.28 -4.16
CA TRP A 315 -4.48 -12.42 -4.75
C TRP A 315 -4.53 -11.65 -6.07
N ALA A 316 -5.36 -12.08 -7.01
CA ALA A 316 -5.55 -11.41 -8.29
C ALA A 316 -7.03 -11.36 -8.71
N VAL A 317 -7.35 -10.42 -9.61
CA VAL A 317 -8.63 -10.36 -10.35
C VAL A 317 -8.32 -10.42 -11.83
N THR A 318 -9.10 -11.21 -12.58
CA THR A 318 -8.99 -11.37 -14.04
C THR A 318 -9.95 -10.46 -14.81
N LYS A 319 -9.78 -10.29 -16.14
CA LYS A 319 -10.67 -9.42 -16.97
C LYS A 319 -12.16 -9.83 -16.94
N ASP A 320 -12.46 -11.06 -16.53
CA ASP A 320 -13.82 -11.58 -16.26
C ASP A 320 -14.26 -11.40 -14.78
N HIS A 321 -13.55 -10.56 -14.02
CA HIS A 321 -13.81 -10.17 -12.63
C HIS A 321 -13.75 -11.29 -11.57
N LYS A 322 -13.39 -12.52 -11.94
CA LYS A 322 -13.19 -13.60 -10.97
C LYS A 322 -11.99 -13.32 -10.07
N VAL A 323 -12.13 -13.66 -8.79
CA VAL A 323 -11.07 -13.55 -7.80
C VAL A 323 -10.24 -14.83 -7.75
N TRP A 324 -8.92 -14.69 -7.60
CA TRP A 324 -7.98 -15.79 -7.53
C TRP A 324 -7.02 -15.62 -6.34
N PHE A 325 -6.67 -16.72 -5.69
CA PHE A 325 -5.68 -16.80 -4.60
C PHE A 325 -4.46 -17.58 -5.08
N ARG A 326 -3.23 -17.12 -4.77
CA ARG A 326 -2.00 -17.83 -5.13
C ARG A 326 -1.42 -18.60 -3.95
N ARG A 327 -1.22 -19.91 -4.14
CA ARG A 327 -0.55 -20.79 -3.19
C ARG A 327 0.97 -20.60 -3.20
N GLY A 328 1.61 -21.01 -2.10
CA GLY A 328 3.06 -21.23 -2.02
C GLY A 328 3.93 -19.96 -1.96
N ILE A 329 3.31 -18.80 -1.80
CA ILE A 329 3.98 -17.50 -1.61
C ILE A 329 4.73 -17.48 -0.26
N ASN A 330 5.92 -16.88 -0.26
CA ASN A 330 6.74 -16.46 0.89
C ASN A 330 8.03 -15.82 0.33
N SER A 331 8.83 -15.17 1.18
CA SER A 331 10.09 -14.49 0.78
C SER A 331 11.11 -15.37 0.03
N HIS A 332 11.11 -16.70 0.21
CA HIS A 332 12.00 -17.62 -0.51
C HIS A 332 11.39 -18.17 -1.80
N ASN A 333 10.10 -17.94 -2.03
CA ASN A 333 9.38 -18.29 -3.24
C ASN A 333 8.35 -17.19 -3.58
N PRO A 334 8.80 -15.97 -3.93
CA PRO A 334 7.91 -14.84 -4.16
C PRO A 334 7.01 -15.09 -5.38
N CYS A 335 7.44 -15.96 -6.30
CA CYS A 335 6.66 -16.43 -7.46
C CYS A 335 5.54 -17.43 -7.13
N GLY A 336 5.45 -18.00 -5.91
CA GLY A 336 4.39 -18.94 -5.52
C GLY A 336 4.43 -20.29 -6.25
N SER A 337 3.34 -21.05 -6.20
CA SER A 337 3.25 -22.39 -6.83
C SER A 337 2.02 -22.63 -7.71
N GLY A 338 1.02 -21.76 -7.67
CA GLY A 338 -0.15 -21.85 -8.56
C GLY A 338 -1.40 -21.19 -8.01
N TRP A 339 -2.38 -20.95 -8.89
CA TRP A 339 -3.63 -20.27 -8.56
C TRP A 339 -4.71 -21.23 -8.04
N ILE A 340 -5.70 -20.66 -7.35
CA ILE A 340 -6.99 -21.24 -6.98
C ILE A 340 -8.06 -20.19 -7.30
N GLY A 341 -9.12 -20.58 -8.02
CA GLY A 341 -10.28 -19.74 -8.25
C GLY A 341 -11.14 -19.63 -7.00
N MET A 342 -11.50 -18.40 -6.62
CA MET A 342 -12.23 -18.10 -5.38
C MET A 342 -13.64 -17.61 -5.71
N VAL A 343 -14.60 -17.90 -4.83
CA VAL A 343 -16.00 -17.48 -5.01
C VAL A 343 -16.14 -15.97 -4.83
N GLY A 344 -16.80 -15.30 -5.78
CA GLY A 344 -17.11 -13.87 -5.79
C GLY A 344 -16.54 -13.14 -7.01
N GLU A 345 -17.25 -12.12 -7.49
CA GLU A 345 -16.78 -11.20 -8.52
C GLU A 345 -16.43 -9.84 -7.92
N MET A 346 -15.24 -9.30 -8.24
CA MET A 346 -14.73 -8.04 -7.70
C MET A 346 -14.28 -7.09 -8.81
N VAL A 347 -14.39 -5.80 -8.56
CA VAL A 347 -13.77 -4.74 -9.39
C VAL A 347 -12.28 -4.63 -9.07
N MET A 348 -11.96 -4.66 -7.77
CA MET A 348 -10.60 -4.56 -7.24
C MET A 348 -10.50 -5.27 -5.88
N ILE A 349 -9.29 -5.61 -5.47
CA ILE A 349 -8.98 -6.22 -4.17
C ILE A 349 -7.75 -5.57 -3.53
N ASN A 350 -7.66 -5.58 -2.21
CA ASN A 350 -6.50 -5.07 -1.48
C ASN A 350 -6.18 -5.99 -0.30
N VAL A 351 -4.90 -6.20 -0.01
CA VAL A 351 -4.46 -6.93 1.19
C VAL A 351 -3.90 -5.91 2.18
N GLY A 352 -4.39 -5.97 3.40
CA GLY A 352 -3.99 -5.13 4.52
C GLY A 352 -3.17 -5.88 5.56
N LEU A 353 -3.15 -5.34 6.77
CA LEU A 353 -2.39 -5.89 7.90
C LEU A 353 -2.82 -7.33 8.23
N ASN A 354 -1.87 -8.20 8.59
CA ASN A 354 -2.11 -9.62 8.91
C ASN A 354 -2.75 -10.42 7.76
N ASP A 355 -2.34 -10.14 6.51
CA ASP A 355 -2.86 -10.74 5.27
C ASP A 355 -4.38 -10.54 5.04
N GLN A 356 -5.00 -9.57 5.73
CA GLN A 356 -6.45 -9.35 5.68
C GLN A 356 -6.92 -8.79 4.33
N VAL A 357 -7.80 -9.51 3.65
CA VAL A 357 -8.23 -9.18 2.29
C VAL A 357 -9.53 -8.38 2.27
N TRP A 358 -9.51 -7.31 1.50
CA TRP A 358 -10.61 -6.39 1.21
C TRP A 358 -10.90 -6.40 -0.29
N GLY A 359 -12.10 -6.02 -0.70
CA GLY A 359 -12.44 -5.82 -2.11
C GLY A 359 -13.66 -4.94 -2.32
N VAL A 360 -13.81 -4.43 -3.54
CA VAL A 360 -15.04 -3.78 -4.00
C VAL A 360 -15.76 -4.75 -4.92
N SER A 361 -16.99 -5.13 -4.54
CA SER A 361 -17.83 -6.07 -5.28
C SER A 361 -18.22 -5.53 -6.65
N ARG A 362 -18.40 -6.43 -7.63
CA ARG A 362 -18.82 -6.07 -8.97
C ARG A 362 -20.32 -5.76 -9.08
N GLU A 363 -21.17 -6.45 -8.31
CA GLU A 363 -22.63 -6.41 -8.50
C GLU A 363 -23.25 -5.16 -7.86
N ASP A 364 -22.86 -4.85 -6.61
CA ASP A 364 -23.44 -3.79 -5.78
C ASP A 364 -22.47 -2.63 -5.46
N ARG A 365 -21.20 -2.76 -5.88
CA ARG A 365 -20.09 -1.83 -5.53
C ARG A 365 -19.89 -1.62 -4.03
N ALA A 366 -20.34 -2.53 -3.17
CA ALA A 366 -20.06 -2.45 -1.74
C ALA A 366 -18.62 -2.89 -1.42
N VAL A 367 -18.09 -2.41 -0.28
CA VAL A 367 -16.83 -2.91 0.27
C VAL A 367 -17.09 -4.23 1.01
N TYR A 368 -16.30 -5.25 0.68
CA TYR A 368 -16.33 -6.57 1.33
C TYR A 368 -15.01 -6.90 2.02
N PHE A 369 -15.11 -7.61 3.15
CA PHE A 369 -14.01 -8.17 3.92
C PHE A 369 -13.99 -9.70 3.79
N ARG A 370 -12.82 -10.30 3.61
CA ARG A 370 -12.64 -11.77 3.57
C ARG A 370 -12.59 -12.32 4.99
N GLN A 371 -13.75 -12.67 5.54
CA GLN A 371 -13.86 -13.22 6.89
C GLN A 371 -13.14 -14.58 7.01
N GLY A 372 -12.36 -14.72 8.08
CA GLY A 372 -11.74 -15.99 8.47
C GLY A 372 -10.35 -16.23 7.88
N VAL A 373 -9.71 -15.22 7.27
CA VAL A 373 -8.27 -15.27 6.98
C VAL A 373 -7.49 -15.31 8.30
N THR A 374 -6.57 -16.26 8.43
CA THR A 374 -5.62 -16.35 9.55
C THR A 374 -4.29 -16.93 9.06
N ALA A 375 -3.23 -16.88 9.88
CA ALA A 375 -1.95 -17.52 9.58
C ALA A 375 -2.01 -19.06 9.35
N SER A 376 -3.14 -19.71 9.69
CA SER A 376 -3.39 -21.12 9.37
C SER A 376 -4.36 -21.34 8.21
N GLU A 377 -5.04 -20.28 7.75
CA GLU A 377 -6.08 -20.30 6.71
C GLU A 377 -5.98 -19.01 5.88
N LEU A 378 -4.94 -18.94 5.05
CA LEU A 378 -4.60 -17.74 4.26
C LEU A 378 -5.64 -17.42 3.16
N SER A 379 -6.49 -18.38 2.78
CA SER A 379 -7.54 -18.17 1.76
C SER A 379 -8.81 -17.54 2.33
N GLY A 380 -9.01 -17.62 3.65
CA GLY A 380 -10.22 -17.19 4.33
C GLY A 380 -11.47 -17.95 3.87
N LYS A 381 -12.61 -17.71 4.51
CA LYS A 381 -13.80 -18.58 4.37
C LYS A 381 -14.88 -17.96 3.48
N ALA A 382 -15.28 -16.73 3.77
CA ALA A 382 -16.39 -16.07 3.09
C ALA A 382 -16.14 -14.57 2.94
N TRP A 383 -16.90 -13.92 2.06
CA TRP A 383 -16.96 -12.47 1.96
C TRP A 383 -18.08 -11.93 2.86
N LYS A 384 -17.83 -10.83 3.58
CA LYS A 384 -18.81 -10.13 4.40
C LYS A 384 -18.80 -8.63 4.09
N ALA A 385 -19.97 -8.07 3.75
CA ALA A 385 -20.11 -6.66 3.40
C ALA A 385 -19.89 -5.73 4.62
N VAL A 386 -19.33 -4.56 4.36
CA VAL A 386 -19.17 -3.45 5.33
C VAL A 386 -20.43 -2.58 5.26
N THR A 387 -21.37 -2.79 6.19
CA THR A 387 -22.66 -2.10 6.23
C THR A 387 -22.63 -0.93 7.22
N VAL A 388 -22.20 0.24 6.73
CA VAL A 388 -21.96 1.45 7.54
C VAL A 388 -22.55 2.69 6.83
N PRO A 389 -23.34 3.54 7.50
CA PRO A 389 -23.97 4.72 6.91
C PRO A 389 -22.98 5.88 6.67
N ARG A 390 -23.41 6.88 5.89
CA ARG A 390 -22.68 8.13 5.64
C ARG A 390 -23.24 9.28 6.47
N ASP A 391 -22.44 10.33 6.65
CA ASP A 391 -22.85 11.61 7.28
C ASP A 391 -24.10 12.24 6.62
N GLY A 392 -24.30 12.00 5.31
CA GLY A 392 -25.40 12.59 4.53
C GLY A 392 -26.79 12.12 4.95
N ASP A 393 -26.95 10.83 5.27
CA ASP A 393 -28.24 10.14 5.37
C ASP A 393 -29.16 10.71 6.48
N ARG A 394 -28.57 11.38 7.47
CA ARG A 394 -29.29 12.07 8.55
C ARG A 394 -29.92 13.40 8.13
N SER A 395 -29.44 14.04 7.05
CA SER A 395 -29.79 15.42 6.69
C SER A 395 -31.24 15.59 6.20
N HIS A 396 -31.89 14.51 5.78
CA HIS A 396 -33.31 14.50 5.39
C HIS A 396 -34.25 14.02 6.51
N SER A 397 -33.74 13.64 7.68
CA SER A 397 -34.53 13.16 8.82
C SER A 397 -35.10 14.32 9.67
N SER A 398 -35.79 15.28 9.05
CA SER A 398 -36.37 16.45 9.71
C SER A 398 -37.69 16.13 10.44
N ALA A 399 -37.62 15.31 11.49
CA ALA A 399 -38.77 14.90 12.32
C ALA A 399 -38.42 14.87 13.83
N SER A 400 -38.18 16.05 14.42
CA SER A 400 -37.89 16.18 15.86
C SER A 400 -39.15 16.02 16.72
N ALA A 401 -39.36 14.87 17.37
CA ALA A 401 -40.55 14.64 18.19
C ALA A 401 -40.42 13.63 19.36
N SER A 402 -39.37 13.72 20.21
CA SER A 402 -39.44 13.15 21.58
C SER A 402 -38.29 13.59 22.51
N SER A 403 -38.25 14.87 22.89
CA SER A 403 -37.53 15.30 24.09
C SER A 403 -38.44 15.16 25.32
N LEU A 404 -38.15 14.21 26.22
CA LEU A 404 -38.72 14.18 27.57
C LEU A 404 -37.64 13.87 28.64
N PRO A 405 -37.68 14.52 29.81
CA PRO A 405 -36.58 14.47 30.77
C PRO A 405 -36.83 13.55 31.99
N SER A 406 -35.74 13.33 32.72
CA SER A 406 -35.65 13.02 34.16
C SER A 406 -36.25 11.71 34.69
N ALA A 407 -35.48 11.06 35.57
CA ALA A 407 -36.04 10.21 36.62
C ALA A 407 -36.63 11.08 37.75
N GLY A 408 -37.63 10.58 38.48
CA GLY A 408 -38.09 11.24 39.70
C GLY A 408 -39.50 10.88 40.19
N CYS A 409 -39.56 10.29 41.39
CA CYS A 409 -40.69 10.30 42.34
C CYS A 409 -41.97 9.47 42.06
N PHE A 410 -42.42 8.84 43.15
CA PHE A 410 -43.68 8.11 43.31
C PHE A 410 -44.89 9.07 43.43
N PHE A 411 -46.09 8.64 43.02
CA PHE A 411 -47.10 8.08 43.95
C PHE A 411 -48.36 7.56 43.22
N SER A 412 -49.15 6.72 43.91
CA SER A 412 -50.44 6.19 43.45
C SER A 412 -51.57 7.21 43.59
N GLY A 413 -52.56 7.17 42.69
CA GLY A 413 -53.82 7.93 42.81
C GLY A 413 -54.81 7.56 41.70
N GLU A 414 -56.06 7.26 42.06
CA GLU A 414 -57.09 6.77 41.13
C GLU A 414 -58.03 7.87 40.59
N VAL A 415 -58.29 7.78 39.27
CA VAL A 415 -59.64 7.83 38.64
C VAL A 415 -60.45 9.17 38.58
N ARG A 416 -61.07 9.36 37.38
CA ARG A 416 -62.21 10.24 36.99
C ARG A 416 -61.93 11.74 36.69
N VAL A 417 -61.87 12.15 35.41
CA VAL A 417 -62.99 12.41 34.45
C VAL A 417 -63.53 13.85 34.52
N GLN A 418 -63.42 14.57 33.39
CA GLN A 418 -64.16 15.80 32.99
C GLN A 418 -63.95 17.06 33.89
N SER A 419 -63.90 18.30 33.39
CA SER A 419 -64.15 18.88 32.06
C SER A 419 -63.67 20.36 32.02
N GLN A 420 -63.68 21.01 30.84
CA GLN A 420 -63.83 22.47 30.59
C GLN A 420 -63.20 23.43 31.65
N GLY A 421 -62.06 24.10 31.42
CA GLY A 421 -61.81 25.05 30.33
C GLY A 421 -61.72 26.49 30.87
N SER A 422 -60.99 27.38 30.17
CA SER A 422 -60.95 28.84 30.40
C SER A 422 -60.18 29.32 31.68
N VAL A 423 -59.70 30.57 31.85
CA VAL A 423 -59.39 31.70 30.94
C VAL A 423 -58.59 32.77 31.73
N LEU A 424 -57.53 33.36 31.14
CA LEU A 424 -56.87 34.63 31.59
C LEU A 424 -56.28 34.64 33.04
N SER A 425 -55.48 35.62 33.53
CA SER A 425 -54.55 36.62 32.96
C SER A 425 -53.79 37.34 34.10
N ASP A 426 -52.60 37.90 33.82
CA ASP A 426 -52.07 39.18 34.38
C ASP A 426 -51.82 39.28 35.93
N VAL A 427 -51.04 40.20 36.53
CA VAL A 427 -50.00 41.18 36.11
C VAL A 427 -49.15 41.58 37.35
N ASP A 428 -47.96 42.18 37.13
CA ASP A 428 -47.08 42.98 38.03
C ASP A 428 -47.22 42.98 39.58
N SER A 429 -46.07 42.99 40.28
CA SER A 429 -45.56 44.20 40.98
C SER A 429 -44.27 43.96 41.79
N ASP A 430 -43.34 44.93 41.74
CA ASP A 430 -42.21 45.17 42.67
C ASP A 430 -42.57 46.41 43.53
N PRO A 431 -42.04 46.64 44.77
CA PRO A 431 -40.88 47.56 44.88
C PRO A 431 -39.98 47.50 46.17
N ASP A 432 -38.77 48.10 46.07
CA ASP A 432 -38.04 48.90 47.11
C ASP A 432 -37.50 48.20 48.41
N ARG A 433 -36.45 48.61 49.17
CA ARG A 433 -35.38 49.67 49.23
C ARG A 433 -34.34 49.26 50.34
N ALA A 434 -33.14 49.83 50.58
CA ALA A 434 -32.15 50.63 49.83
C ALA A 434 -30.89 50.94 50.71
N SER A 435 -29.78 51.37 50.08
CA SER A 435 -28.66 52.19 50.64
C SER A 435 -27.73 51.57 51.72
N ALA A 436 -26.44 51.92 51.87
CA ALA A 436 -25.50 52.85 51.21
C ALA A 436 -24.05 52.26 51.27
N GLY A 437 -22.98 52.78 50.62
CA GLY A 437 -22.79 53.99 49.81
C GLY A 437 -21.42 53.98 49.08
N ALA A 438 -21.04 55.11 48.45
CA ALA A 438 -19.92 55.27 47.49
C ALA A 438 -19.04 56.51 47.88
N PRO A 439 -18.07 57.06 47.08
CA PRO A 439 -17.66 56.74 45.68
C PRO A 439 -16.15 56.82 45.31
N THR A 440 -15.80 56.29 44.13
CA THR A 440 -15.10 57.00 43.01
C THR A 440 -15.14 56.15 41.72
N SER A 441 -15.20 56.80 40.55
CA SER A 441 -15.28 56.23 39.18
C SER A 441 -14.39 57.08 38.23
N PRO A 442 -14.34 56.95 36.88
CA PRO A 442 -14.96 56.00 35.90
C PRO A 442 -13.89 55.36 34.95
N GLU A 443 -14.14 54.67 33.82
CA GLU A 443 -15.19 53.76 33.27
C GLU A 443 -14.53 52.88 32.15
N PRO A 444 -15.14 51.76 31.70
CA PRO A 444 -14.61 50.87 30.65
C PRO A 444 -15.34 50.97 29.28
N ALA A 445 -14.71 50.52 28.18
CA ALA A 445 -15.40 50.25 26.90
C ALA A 445 -14.65 49.27 25.96
N ASP A 446 -15.41 48.63 25.07
CA ASP A 446 -15.05 47.52 24.16
C ASP A 446 -14.14 47.83 22.94
N ALA A 447 -13.71 46.75 22.27
CA ALA A 447 -13.00 46.76 20.98
C ALA A 447 -13.91 46.44 19.77
N PRO A 448 -13.70 47.05 18.58
CA PRO A 448 -14.45 46.77 17.36
C PRO A 448 -13.72 45.87 16.33
N LYS A 449 -14.51 45.22 15.45
CA LYS A 449 -14.03 44.44 14.29
C LYS A 449 -13.77 45.33 13.05
N PRO A 450 -12.81 45.00 12.17
CA PRO A 450 -12.74 45.57 10.81
C PRO A 450 -13.72 44.90 9.82
N ARG A 451 -14.03 45.60 8.71
CA ARG A 451 -14.79 45.12 7.54
C ARG A 451 -14.08 45.55 6.24
N MET A 452 -14.30 44.81 5.14
CA MET A 452 -13.75 45.10 3.78
C MET A 452 -14.42 46.32 3.12
N PRO A 453 -13.76 46.99 2.15
CA PRO A 453 -13.80 46.61 0.70
C PRO A 453 -12.37 46.50 0.08
N LYS A 454 -12.06 45.93 -1.10
CA LYS A 454 -12.72 45.65 -2.42
C LYS A 454 -12.67 46.82 -3.44
N VAL A 455 -12.43 46.52 -4.75
CA VAL A 455 -12.46 47.42 -5.96
C VAL A 455 -11.18 48.28 -6.19
N THR A 456 -10.54 48.47 -7.38
CA THR A 456 -10.54 47.86 -8.76
C THR A 456 -9.20 48.14 -9.51
N SER A 457 -9.09 47.66 -10.76
CA SER A 457 -7.96 47.65 -11.71
C SER A 457 -7.61 48.96 -12.47
N ASP A 458 -6.58 48.84 -13.35
CA ASP A 458 -6.32 49.53 -14.65
C ASP A 458 -5.54 50.86 -14.74
N SER A 459 -4.37 50.81 -15.41
CA SER A 459 -3.87 51.76 -16.44
C SER A 459 -2.55 51.29 -17.09
N PHE A 460 -2.19 51.80 -18.28
CA PHE A 460 -1.20 51.16 -19.20
C PHE A 460 -0.24 52.16 -19.89
N ILE A 461 1.06 51.80 -19.96
CA ILE A 461 2.10 52.19 -20.96
C ILE A 461 2.69 53.63 -21.04
N SER A 462 3.97 53.68 -21.49
CA SER A 462 4.86 54.82 -21.85
C SER A 462 5.50 55.63 -20.70
N GLU A 463 6.70 56.23 -20.84
CA GLU A 463 7.53 56.49 -22.04
C GLU A 463 9.07 56.27 -21.80
N LEU A 464 9.94 56.86 -22.64
CA LEU A 464 11.33 56.42 -22.91
C LEU A 464 12.48 57.25 -22.25
N VAL A 465 13.62 56.56 -22.06
CA VAL A 465 15.03 57.01 -22.24
C VAL A 465 15.59 58.16 -21.38
N SER A 466 16.78 57.88 -20.79
CA SER A 466 17.90 58.85 -20.75
C SER A 466 19.26 58.13 -20.71
N ASP A 467 20.28 58.79 -21.28
CA ASP A 467 21.63 58.33 -21.61
C ASP A 467 22.48 57.75 -20.44
N ARG A 468 23.51 56.87 -20.60
CA ARG A 468 24.59 56.61 -21.60
C ARG A 468 25.95 57.26 -21.24
N SER A 469 27.04 56.63 -21.71
CA SER A 469 28.49 56.89 -21.48
C SER A 469 29.11 56.18 -20.24
N SER A 470 30.39 55.77 -20.23
CA SER A 470 31.48 55.98 -21.20
C SER A 470 32.39 54.74 -21.39
N THR A 471 33.00 54.56 -22.57
CA THR A 471 33.87 53.42 -22.93
C THR A 471 35.30 53.81 -23.35
N VAL A 472 36.32 53.15 -22.78
CA VAL A 472 37.72 53.09 -23.26
C VAL A 472 38.32 51.75 -22.79
N GLY A 473 39.15 50.98 -23.51
CA GLY A 473 39.53 51.06 -24.94
C GLY A 473 40.95 50.53 -25.23
N ARG A 474 41.07 49.42 -26.00
CA ARG A 474 42.31 48.77 -26.51
C ARG A 474 43.21 48.07 -25.46
N ARG A 475 44.09 47.11 -25.79
CA ARG A 475 44.65 46.65 -27.10
C ARG A 475 45.12 45.17 -27.11
N ASP A 476 45.51 44.67 -28.29
CA ASP A 476 46.35 43.51 -28.69
C ASP A 476 47.26 42.86 -27.60
N GLY A 477 47.64 41.57 -27.62
CA GLY A 477 47.49 40.47 -28.59
C GLY A 477 48.81 39.66 -28.75
N GLY A 478 48.78 38.33 -28.97
CA GLY A 478 49.99 37.50 -29.23
C GLY A 478 49.90 36.04 -28.74
N ALA A 479 50.74 35.15 -29.30
CA ALA A 479 50.87 33.71 -28.99
C ALA A 479 52.37 33.29 -28.97
N ILE A 480 52.70 32.00 -29.20
CA ILE A 480 54.03 31.31 -29.09
C ILE A 480 54.23 30.76 -27.65
N GLN A 481 54.15 29.44 -27.40
CA GLN A 481 55.18 28.36 -27.53
C GLN A 481 56.30 28.48 -26.45
N GLU A 482 57.03 27.44 -26.02
CA GLU A 482 57.45 26.19 -26.69
C GLU A 482 57.91 25.11 -25.65
N GLU A 483 57.83 23.82 -26.02
CA GLU A 483 58.83 22.72 -25.81
C GLU A 483 59.45 22.32 -24.42
N GLU A 484 59.93 21.08 -24.15
CA GLU A 484 59.66 19.71 -24.69
C GLU A 484 60.33 18.59 -23.81
N LEU A 485 60.43 17.35 -24.36
CA LEU A 485 61.16 16.13 -23.92
C LEU A 485 60.57 15.36 -22.71
N GLY A 486 60.39 14.02 -22.71
CA GLY A 486 60.69 12.92 -23.68
C GLY A 486 61.25 11.70 -22.91
N ALA A 487 61.13 10.40 -23.27
CA ALA A 487 60.55 9.58 -24.37
C ALA A 487 60.21 8.16 -23.77
N GLU A 488 59.33 7.27 -24.25
CA GLU A 488 59.22 6.52 -25.55
C GLU A 488 60.45 5.67 -25.94
N PRO A 489 60.38 4.61 -26.80
CA PRO A 489 59.25 3.94 -27.51
C PRO A 489 58.98 2.50 -26.94
N ASP A 490 58.44 1.43 -27.57
CA ASP A 490 58.06 0.96 -28.94
C ASP A 490 57.00 -0.21 -28.76
N SER A 491 56.31 -0.87 -29.70
CA SER A 491 56.42 -0.99 -31.16
C SER A 491 55.18 -1.58 -31.88
N ARG A 492 55.03 -1.24 -33.18
CA ARG A 492 54.52 -2.07 -34.33
C ARG A 492 53.02 -2.35 -34.55
N ALA A 493 52.72 -2.62 -35.83
CA ALA A 493 51.39 -2.67 -36.46
C ALA A 493 51.35 -3.74 -37.63
N PRO A 494 50.42 -3.76 -38.63
CA PRO A 494 49.86 -5.00 -39.24
C PRO A 494 50.40 -5.32 -40.67
N PRO A 495 49.75 -6.20 -41.49
CA PRO A 495 48.80 -5.66 -42.50
C PRO A 495 47.69 -6.59 -43.10
N ALA A 496 46.63 -5.94 -43.65
CA ALA A 496 45.79 -6.31 -44.83
C ALA A 496 44.90 -7.60 -44.79
N LEU A 497 43.83 -7.80 -45.61
CA LEU A 497 43.18 -7.15 -46.79
C LEU A 497 41.61 -7.18 -46.61
N VAL A 498 40.62 -6.98 -47.53
CA VAL A 498 40.48 -6.62 -48.97
C VAL A 498 39.04 -6.09 -49.33
N LEU A 499 38.90 -5.28 -50.40
CA LEU A 499 37.73 -4.93 -51.28
C LEU A 499 36.33 -4.41 -50.79
N SER A 500 35.78 -3.53 -51.64
CA SER A 500 34.36 -3.12 -51.79
C SER A 500 34.05 -2.90 -53.30
N PRO A 501 32.79 -2.87 -53.77
CA PRO A 501 32.10 -1.61 -54.17
C PRO A 501 30.61 -1.56 -53.75
N SER A 502 29.93 -0.45 -53.43
CA SER A 502 29.70 0.84 -54.14
C SER A 502 28.67 0.73 -55.30
N GLN A 503 27.71 1.65 -55.54
CA GLN A 503 27.36 2.97 -54.96
C GLN A 503 25.81 3.04 -54.69
N SER A 504 25.00 4.12 -54.67
CA SER A 504 25.13 5.59 -54.86
C SER A 504 23.84 6.35 -54.41
N GLY A 505 23.98 7.48 -53.70
CA GLY A 505 22.99 8.59 -53.61
C GLY A 505 21.82 8.46 -52.61
N GLY A 506 21.33 9.53 -51.97
CA GLY A 506 21.86 10.91 -51.92
C GLY A 506 20.86 11.97 -51.38
N GLN A 507 21.42 13.01 -50.73
CA GLN A 507 20.80 14.26 -50.22
C GLN A 507 19.96 14.20 -48.92
N ASP A 508 20.38 15.01 -47.95
CA ASP A 508 19.53 15.61 -46.91
C ASP A 508 18.54 16.62 -47.50
N LEU A 509 17.45 16.91 -46.79
CA LEU A 509 17.10 18.28 -46.37
C LEU A 509 15.93 18.32 -45.37
N GLN A 510 16.24 18.84 -44.17
CA GLN A 510 15.49 19.83 -43.39
C GLN A 510 14.00 20.05 -43.69
N TRP A 511 13.15 19.85 -42.68
CA TRP A 511 11.77 20.36 -42.63
C TRP A 511 11.55 21.30 -41.44
N SER A 512 10.65 22.27 -41.61
CA SER A 512 10.43 23.40 -40.69
C SER A 512 8.98 23.49 -40.20
N ASN A 513 8.80 24.03 -39.00
CA ASN A 513 7.49 24.27 -38.38
C ASN A 513 6.61 25.22 -39.22
N VAL A 514 5.30 24.96 -39.25
CA VAL A 514 4.25 25.93 -39.63
C VAL A 514 3.00 25.62 -38.78
N ASP A 515 2.60 26.56 -37.92
CA ASP A 515 1.30 26.57 -37.24
C ASP A 515 0.22 27.18 -38.14
N LEU A 516 -1.07 26.91 -37.87
CA LEU A 516 -2.19 27.85 -38.08
C LEU A 516 -3.49 27.42 -37.38
N GLU A 517 -4.43 28.36 -37.25
CA GLU A 517 -5.50 28.38 -36.22
C GLU A 517 -6.88 27.79 -36.64
N GLU A 518 -7.83 27.91 -35.71
CA GLU A 518 -9.24 27.45 -35.75
C GLU A 518 -10.10 27.99 -36.90
N THR A 519 -11.20 27.30 -37.22
CA THR A 519 -12.52 27.94 -37.40
C THR A 519 -13.70 26.94 -37.28
N GLN A 520 -14.95 27.42 -37.40
CA GLN A 520 -16.09 26.93 -36.62
C GLN A 520 -17.29 26.43 -37.47
N THR A 521 -17.91 25.30 -37.06
CA THR A 521 -19.29 24.81 -37.33
C THR A 521 -19.88 24.73 -38.76
N HIS A 522 -20.52 23.59 -39.11
CA HIS A 522 -21.89 23.54 -39.68
C HIS A 522 -22.47 22.09 -39.68
N LEU A 523 -23.80 21.93 -39.89
CA LEU A 523 -24.58 20.68 -39.75
C LEU A 523 -25.04 20.06 -41.10
N ALA A 524 -25.08 18.72 -41.21
CA ALA A 524 -25.79 17.93 -42.23
C ALA A 524 -26.04 16.45 -41.76
N VAL A 525 -26.84 15.64 -42.47
CA VAL A 525 -27.43 14.37 -41.95
C VAL A 525 -27.33 13.14 -42.90
N GLY A 526 -26.73 12.05 -42.39
CA GLY A 526 -26.91 10.63 -42.80
C GLY A 526 -26.44 10.17 -44.20
N PRO A 527 -26.49 8.86 -44.56
CA PRO A 527 -26.81 7.62 -43.79
C PRO A 527 -25.59 6.61 -43.73
N PRO A 528 -25.71 5.33 -43.29
CA PRO A 528 -24.56 4.54 -42.78
C PRO A 528 -24.02 3.38 -43.65
N SER A 529 -22.82 2.88 -43.30
CA SER A 529 -22.33 1.51 -43.58
C SER A 529 -21.21 1.10 -42.60
N ASP A 530 -21.07 -0.20 -42.31
CA ASP A 530 -20.19 -0.76 -41.26
C ASP A 530 -18.69 -0.79 -41.62
N THR A 531 -17.79 -0.79 -40.61
CA THR A 531 -16.87 -1.92 -40.26
C THR A 531 -15.74 -1.55 -39.27
N ALA A 532 -15.27 -2.56 -38.53
CA ALA A 532 -13.96 -2.65 -37.85
C ALA A 532 -13.65 -1.70 -36.67
N ASP A 533 -14.05 -2.11 -35.45
CA ASP A 533 -13.52 -1.54 -34.20
C ASP A 533 -12.02 -1.82 -34.03
N SER A 534 -11.25 -0.79 -33.65
CA SER A 534 -9.86 -0.91 -33.21
C SER A 534 -9.79 -0.70 -31.69
N CYS A 535 -9.46 -1.75 -30.95
CA CYS A 535 -9.59 -1.79 -29.49
C CYS A 535 -8.50 -0.99 -28.74
N SER A 536 -8.62 0.34 -28.71
CA SER A 536 -7.86 1.20 -27.80
C SER A 536 -8.63 1.42 -26.50
N LEU A 537 -8.23 0.75 -25.41
CA LEU A 537 -8.94 0.77 -24.11
C LEU A 537 -8.14 1.43 -22.98
N SER A 538 -7.66 2.67 -23.23
CA SER A 538 -7.50 3.61 -22.11
C SER A 538 -8.91 4.03 -21.68
N SER A 539 -9.41 3.47 -20.59
CA SER A 539 -10.82 3.59 -20.22
C SER A 539 -11.04 3.69 -18.70
N VAL A 540 -10.61 4.83 -18.14
CA VAL A 540 -11.44 5.47 -17.12
C VAL A 540 -12.77 5.81 -17.78
N ALA A 541 -13.90 5.49 -17.15
CA ALA A 541 -15.21 5.68 -17.75
C ALA A 541 -15.59 7.17 -17.83
N THR A 542 -15.40 7.78 -18.99
CA THR A 542 -15.90 9.13 -19.29
C THR A 542 -17.41 9.08 -19.54
N TYR A 543 -18.21 9.36 -18.52
CA TYR A 543 -19.67 9.43 -18.64
C TYR A 543 -20.11 10.74 -19.29
N ASN A 544 -21.08 10.67 -20.20
CA ASN A 544 -21.72 11.86 -20.76
C ASN A 544 -22.57 12.56 -19.69
N LEU A 545 -22.31 13.85 -19.47
CA LEU A 545 -23.16 14.72 -18.64
C LEU A 545 -24.51 14.97 -19.34
N GLY A 546 -25.53 14.20 -18.94
CA GLY A 546 -26.88 14.23 -19.53
C GLY A 546 -27.97 14.50 -18.49
N LEU A 547 -28.14 15.77 -18.13
CA LEU A 547 -29.15 16.34 -17.21
C LEU A 547 -29.12 15.84 -15.74
N GLU A 548 -29.47 16.76 -14.84
CA GLU A 548 -29.82 16.45 -13.46
C GLU A 548 -31.24 15.85 -13.38
N GLU A 549 -31.37 14.59 -12.96
CA GLU A 549 -32.56 14.13 -12.24
C GLU A 549 -32.19 13.90 -10.76
N PRO A 550 -33.00 14.35 -9.79
CA PRO A 550 -32.70 14.17 -8.38
C PRO A 550 -33.00 12.73 -7.92
N TYR A 551 -31.94 11.96 -7.69
CA TYR A 551 -32.01 10.56 -7.24
C TYR A 551 -32.67 10.40 -5.86
N GLY A 552 -33.27 9.23 -5.64
CA GLY A 552 -34.05 8.91 -4.44
C GLY A 552 -33.22 8.57 -3.19
N PRO A 553 -33.82 8.62 -1.98
CA PRO A 553 -33.09 8.61 -0.70
C PRO A 553 -32.65 7.23 -0.18
N ASP A 554 -32.56 6.20 -1.03
CA ASP A 554 -32.33 4.79 -0.63
C ASP A 554 -31.15 4.10 -1.37
N GLU A 555 -30.43 4.78 -2.26
CA GLU A 555 -29.30 4.18 -2.97
C GLU A 555 -28.08 3.94 -2.06
N HIS A 556 -27.52 2.73 -2.17
CA HIS A 556 -26.36 2.30 -1.38
C HIS A 556 -25.06 2.93 -1.91
N PRO A 557 -24.05 3.21 -1.06
CA PRO A 557 -22.84 3.92 -1.48
C PRO A 557 -22.00 3.10 -2.47
N LEU A 558 -21.91 3.58 -3.71
CA LEU A 558 -21.14 2.96 -4.79
C LEU A 558 -19.64 3.25 -4.65
N TRP A 559 -18.85 2.26 -4.24
CA TRP A 559 -17.41 2.41 -4.11
C TRP A 559 -16.66 2.14 -5.44
N ALA A 560 -15.47 2.71 -5.54
CA ALA A 560 -14.53 2.51 -6.64
C ALA A 560 -13.19 1.91 -6.16
N TRP A 561 -12.72 2.29 -4.96
CA TRP A 561 -11.45 1.85 -4.42
C TRP A 561 -11.48 1.63 -2.90
N VAL A 562 -10.66 0.72 -2.37
CA VAL A 562 -10.45 0.50 -0.93
C VAL A 562 -8.99 0.13 -0.61
N SER A 563 -8.46 0.65 0.50
CA SER A 563 -7.13 0.33 1.01
C SER A 563 -7.16 0.03 2.51
N GLY A 564 -6.72 -1.17 2.89
CA GLY A 564 -6.71 -1.71 4.24
C GLY A 564 -5.32 -1.84 4.88
N GLY A 565 -4.24 -1.36 4.25
CA GLY A 565 -2.89 -1.40 4.84
C GLY A 565 -2.74 -0.59 6.13
N GLY A 566 -3.63 0.37 6.38
CA GLY A 566 -3.78 1.09 7.65
C GLY A 566 -4.81 0.49 8.63
N CYS A 567 -5.46 -0.63 8.28
CA CYS A 567 -6.59 -1.21 9.03
C CYS A 567 -6.28 -2.62 9.55
N ALA A 568 -6.57 -2.88 10.82
CA ALA A 568 -6.49 -4.22 11.42
C ALA A 568 -7.82 -4.57 12.12
N VAL A 569 -8.53 -5.57 11.60
CA VAL A 569 -9.76 -6.11 12.20
C VAL A 569 -9.40 -7.26 13.13
N ASP A 570 -9.84 -7.25 14.38
CA ASP A 570 -9.70 -8.43 15.25
C ASP A 570 -10.67 -9.54 14.79
N SER A 571 -10.12 -10.73 14.52
CA SER A 571 -10.91 -11.91 14.16
C SER A 571 -11.79 -12.43 15.30
N HIS A 572 -11.46 -12.09 16.54
CA HIS A 572 -12.24 -12.42 17.75
C HIS A 572 -13.25 -11.32 18.13
N ALA A 573 -13.04 -10.09 17.70
CA ALA A 573 -13.87 -8.93 18.01
C ALA A 573 -14.12 -8.07 16.76
N LEU A 574 -14.94 -8.60 15.84
CA LEU A 574 -15.33 -7.88 14.61
C LEU A 574 -16.02 -6.54 14.96
N PRO A 575 -15.60 -5.41 14.35
CA PRO A 575 -16.29 -4.13 14.48
C PRO A 575 -17.79 -4.20 14.10
N ASN A 576 -18.59 -3.30 14.69
CA ASN A 576 -20.03 -3.19 14.43
C ASN A 576 -20.38 -2.90 12.97
N TRP A 577 -19.41 -2.49 12.14
CA TRP A 577 -19.52 -2.36 10.68
C TRP A 577 -20.17 -3.58 10.00
N PHE A 578 -20.04 -4.74 10.63
CA PHE A 578 -20.49 -6.03 10.12
C PHE A 578 -21.83 -6.51 10.73
N ASN A 579 -22.56 -5.63 11.44
CA ASN A 579 -23.79 -5.94 12.18
C ASN A 579 -24.99 -5.12 11.66
N SER A 580 -25.62 -5.60 10.59
CA SER A 580 -26.79 -4.99 9.97
C SER A 580 -27.94 -4.78 10.97
N SER A 581 -28.19 -3.52 11.30
CA SER A 581 -29.27 -3.07 12.20
C SER A 581 -30.18 -2.00 11.58
N GLY A 582 -29.93 -1.63 10.32
CA GLY A 582 -30.89 -0.97 9.43
C GLY A 582 -31.70 -1.99 8.61
N ILE A 583 -32.76 -1.52 7.94
CA ILE A 583 -33.68 -2.32 7.10
C ILE A 583 -34.49 -3.39 7.90
N SER A 584 -35.28 -2.93 8.87
CA SER A 584 -36.48 -3.65 9.42
C SER A 584 -37.39 -2.72 10.25
N SER A 585 -37.61 -1.48 9.80
CA SER A 585 -38.30 -0.42 10.55
C SER A 585 -39.78 -0.21 10.18
N SER A 586 -40.56 -1.29 10.05
CA SER A 586 -42.01 -1.22 9.80
C SER A 586 -42.87 -2.12 10.70
N ALA A 587 -42.34 -2.52 11.87
CA ALA A 587 -43.05 -3.35 12.85
C ALA A 587 -42.79 -2.94 14.31
N GLN A 588 -43.10 -1.69 14.68
CA GLN A 588 -43.29 -1.34 16.10
C GLN A 588 -44.60 -1.97 16.62
N SER A 589 -44.52 -3.17 17.17
CA SER A 589 -45.56 -3.76 18.01
C SER A 589 -45.01 -4.04 19.40
N MET A 590 -45.72 -3.57 20.44
CA MET A 590 -45.28 -3.63 21.83
C MET A 590 -44.95 -5.06 22.31
N SER A 591 -44.03 -5.16 23.27
CA SER A 591 -43.67 -6.39 23.97
C SER A 591 -44.83 -6.94 24.82
N LEU A 592 -45.74 -7.68 24.18
CA LEU A 592 -46.73 -8.53 24.82
C LEU A 592 -46.31 -10.01 24.73
N SER A 593 -46.51 -10.73 25.81
CA SER A 593 -45.98 -12.10 26.00
C SER A 593 -46.68 -13.14 25.13
N ILE A 594 -46.15 -13.41 23.94
CA ILE A 594 -46.57 -14.52 23.08
C ILE A 594 -46.24 -15.85 23.76
N THR A 595 -47.25 -16.68 24.01
CA THR A 595 -47.07 -17.95 24.72
C THR A 595 -46.53 -19.04 23.79
N PRO A 596 -45.76 -20.03 24.29
CA PRO A 596 -45.07 -21.02 23.46
C PRO A 596 -45.96 -21.83 22.50
N ALA A 597 -47.25 -21.97 22.81
CA ALA A 597 -48.21 -22.67 21.96
C ALA A 597 -48.44 -21.97 20.61
N GLN A 598 -48.47 -20.63 20.57
CA GLN A 598 -48.63 -19.88 19.33
C GLN A 598 -47.40 -20.03 18.42
N THR A 599 -46.21 -20.13 19.02
CA THR A 599 -44.94 -20.34 18.30
C THR A 599 -44.88 -21.68 17.55
N ALA A 600 -45.66 -22.68 17.95
CA ALA A 600 -45.72 -23.98 17.26
C ALA A 600 -46.56 -23.95 15.97
N ALA A 601 -47.60 -23.11 15.90
CA ALA A 601 -48.54 -23.08 14.79
C ALA A 601 -47.93 -22.47 13.52
N TRP A 602 -47.40 -21.24 13.60
CA TRP A 602 -46.79 -20.58 12.44
C TRP A 602 -45.54 -21.32 11.94
N ARG A 603 -44.79 -21.98 12.85
CA ARG A 603 -43.65 -22.82 12.47
C ARG A 603 -44.06 -24.04 11.63
N LYS A 604 -45.18 -24.71 11.95
CA LYS A 604 -45.73 -25.76 11.07
C LYS A 604 -46.12 -25.18 9.72
N GLN A 605 -46.85 -24.06 9.71
CA GLN A 605 -47.36 -23.45 8.49
C GLN A 605 -46.23 -22.98 7.55
N ILE A 606 -45.13 -22.44 8.08
CA ILE A 606 -43.92 -22.14 7.30
C ILE A 606 -43.20 -23.42 6.85
N PHE A 607 -43.12 -24.46 7.69
CA PHE A 607 -42.51 -25.73 7.27
C PHE A 607 -43.29 -26.40 6.14
N GLU A 608 -44.62 -26.32 6.16
CA GLU A 608 -45.50 -26.77 5.08
C GLU A 608 -45.33 -25.92 3.81
N GLN A 609 -45.30 -24.58 3.92
CA GLN A 609 -45.06 -23.69 2.78
C GLN A 609 -43.66 -23.88 2.16
N LEU A 610 -42.62 -24.03 2.99
CA LEU A 610 -41.26 -24.33 2.52
C LEU A 610 -41.15 -25.73 1.92
N SER A 611 -41.89 -26.71 2.45
CA SER A 611 -41.95 -28.06 1.88
C SER A 611 -42.67 -28.08 0.54
N GLU A 612 -43.81 -27.38 0.39
CA GLU A 612 -44.49 -27.22 -0.89
C GLU A 612 -43.67 -26.44 -1.92
N ARG A 613 -42.97 -25.38 -1.48
CA ARG A 613 -42.09 -24.58 -2.34
C ARG A 613 -40.90 -25.42 -2.80
N SER A 614 -40.18 -26.04 -1.87
CA SER A 614 -39.07 -26.95 -2.16
C SER A 614 -39.52 -28.10 -3.06
N LYS A 615 -40.71 -28.68 -2.84
CA LYS A 615 -41.25 -29.72 -3.72
C LYS A 615 -41.48 -29.20 -5.14
N ARG A 616 -42.12 -28.03 -5.31
CA ARG A 616 -42.32 -27.38 -6.62
C ARG A 616 -41.01 -27.04 -7.33
N GLU A 617 -40.02 -26.52 -6.60
CA GLU A 617 -38.72 -26.16 -7.16
C GLU A 617 -37.90 -27.42 -7.52
N MET A 618 -37.93 -28.46 -6.68
CA MET A 618 -37.21 -29.72 -6.89
C MET A 618 -37.76 -30.59 -8.03
N GLU A 619 -39.06 -30.51 -8.36
CA GLU A 619 -39.63 -31.29 -9.48
C GLU A 619 -38.96 -30.95 -10.82
N ASN A 620 -38.51 -29.71 -11.00
CA ASN A 620 -37.78 -29.27 -12.20
C ASN A 620 -36.38 -29.91 -12.32
N PHE A 621 -35.75 -30.26 -11.20
CA PHE A 621 -34.37 -30.74 -11.14
C PHE A 621 -34.22 -32.26 -10.98
N LYS A 622 -35.32 -33.04 -11.00
CA LYS A 622 -35.32 -34.52 -10.99
C LYS A 622 -34.50 -35.19 -12.12
N HIS A 623 -34.09 -34.40 -13.11
CA HIS A 623 -33.35 -34.82 -14.30
C HIS A 623 -31.82 -34.76 -14.10
N TYR A 624 -31.34 -34.16 -13.01
CA TYR A 624 -29.92 -34.07 -12.67
C TYR A 624 -29.54 -35.16 -11.65
N GLU A 625 -28.39 -35.81 -11.86
CA GLU A 625 -27.86 -36.75 -10.88
C GLU A 625 -27.46 -36.05 -9.57
N GLN A 626 -27.74 -36.71 -8.46
CA GLN A 626 -27.48 -36.17 -7.12
C GLN A 626 -26.01 -36.33 -6.75
N ALA A 627 -25.39 -35.27 -6.23
CA ALA A 627 -24.00 -35.31 -5.78
C ALA A 627 -23.82 -36.32 -4.63
N ILE A 628 -22.93 -37.30 -4.84
CA ILE A 628 -22.65 -38.37 -3.87
C ILE A 628 -21.48 -37.97 -2.98
N GLU A 629 -21.66 -38.08 -1.67
CA GLU A 629 -20.62 -37.83 -0.67
C GLU A 629 -19.58 -38.97 -0.69
N GLN A 630 -18.40 -38.71 -1.28
CA GLN A 630 -17.35 -39.73 -1.46
C GLN A 630 -16.52 -39.94 -0.19
N SER A 631 -16.37 -41.20 0.23
CA SER A 631 -15.60 -41.58 1.42
C SER A 631 -14.10 -41.63 1.16
N VAL A 632 -13.32 -40.79 1.86
CA VAL A 632 -11.84 -40.78 1.80
C VAL A 632 -11.25 -41.86 2.71
N TRP A 633 -10.25 -42.60 2.20
CA TRP A 633 -9.47 -43.59 2.95
C TRP A 633 -8.04 -43.09 3.18
N VAL A 634 -7.44 -43.40 4.33
CA VAL A 634 -6.10 -42.92 4.69
C VAL A 634 -5.24 -44.00 5.34
N LYS A 635 -4.04 -44.23 4.81
CA LYS A 635 -3.00 -45.14 5.36
C LYS A 635 -1.77 -44.35 5.77
N LYS A 636 -1.24 -44.59 6.98
CA LYS A 636 -0.10 -43.86 7.56
C LYS A 636 1.02 -44.81 7.98
N GLY A 637 2.28 -44.35 7.99
CA GLY A 637 3.44 -45.20 8.31
C GLY A 637 4.74 -44.44 8.54
N THR A 638 5.82 -45.19 8.80
CA THR A 638 7.20 -44.72 9.07
C THR A 638 8.23 -45.48 8.25
N MET A 639 9.11 -44.76 7.55
CA MET A 639 10.18 -45.27 6.69
C MET A 639 11.29 -44.19 6.65
N GLN A 640 12.36 -44.42 5.89
CA GLN A 640 13.38 -43.39 5.67
C GLN A 640 13.32 -42.80 4.26
N TRP A 641 13.53 -41.49 4.13
CA TRP A 641 13.62 -40.78 2.85
C TRP A 641 15.07 -40.36 2.58
N TRP A 642 15.53 -40.54 1.35
CA TRP A 642 16.78 -39.96 0.86
C TRP A 642 16.55 -38.49 0.50
N ARG A 643 16.87 -37.58 1.44
CA ARG A 643 16.51 -36.16 1.32
C ARG A 643 17.18 -35.48 0.11
N ASP A 644 16.43 -34.58 -0.52
CA ASP A 644 16.84 -33.90 -1.76
C ASP A 644 17.94 -32.84 -1.58
N TRP A 645 18.24 -32.42 -0.35
CA TRP A 645 19.23 -31.37 -0.08
C TRP A 645 20.55 -31.89 0.54
N LYS A 646 21.64 -31.16 0.26
CA LYS A 646 22.99 -31.47 0.75
C LYS A 646 23.13 -31.24 2.27
N PRO A 647 24.00 -32.01 2.95
CA PRO A 647 24.54 -33.29 2.53
C PRO A 647 23.41 -34.33 2.44
N HIS A 648 23.36 -35.09 1.34
CA HIS A 648 22.32 -36.10 1.12
C HIS A 648 22.49 -37.23 2.13
N LYS A 649 21.42 -37.58 2.84
CA LYS A 649 21.38 -38.69 3.79
C LYS A 649 19.96 -39.22 3.94
N TRP A 650 19.84 -40.45 4.42
CA TRP A 650 18.58 -40.98 4.93
C TRP A 650 18.12 -40.19 6.16
N VAL A 651 16.82 -39.89 6.22
CA VAL A 651 16.14 -39.23 7.34
C VAL A 651 14.85 -39.99 7.64
N ASP A 652 14.57 -40.24 8.91
CA ASP A 652 13.31 -40.85 9.35
C ASP A 652 12.15 -39.90 9.12
N VAL A 653 11.10 -40.38 8.45
CA VAL A 653 9.95 -39.58 8.03
C VAL A 653 8.65 -40.36 8.21
N ARG A 654 7.54 -39.62 8.32
CA ARG A 654 6.18 -40.17 8.39
C ARG A 654 5.45 -39.94 7.07
N PHE A 655 4.54 -40.82 6.69
CA PHE A 655 3.67 -40.62 5.52
C PHE A 655 2.21 -40.69 5.89
N ALA A 656 1.40 -40.04 5.07
CA ALA A 656 0.00 -40.35 4.88
C ALA A 656 -0.25 -40.49 3.38
N LEU A 657 -0.79 -41.63 2.95
CA LEU A 657 -1.41 -41.80 1.64
C LEU A 657 -2.92 -41.66 1.85
N GLU A 658 -3.51 -40.65 1.23
CA GLU A 658 -4.94 -40.37 1.27
C GLU A 658 -5.49 -40.69 -0.13
N GLN A 659 -6.49 -41.56 -0.23
CA GLN A 659 -7.11 -41.99 -1.48
C GLN A 659 -8.62 -41.74 -1.45
N PHE A 660 -9.17 -41.32 -2.58
CA PHE A 660 -10.60 -41.19 -2.80
C PHE A 660 -10.99 -41.99 -4.06
N SER A 661 -12.06 -42.78 -3.94
CA SER A 661 -12.56 -43.61 -5.03
C SER A 661 -13.64 -42.86 -5.77
N GLY A 662 -13.39 -42.51 -7.02
CA GLY A 662 -14.43 -41.97 -7.90
C GLY A 662 -15.50 -43.02 -8.23
N THR A 663 -16.66 -42.56 -8.68
CA THR A 663 -17.75 -43.40 -9.22
C THR A 663 -17.28 -44.37 -10.30
N ASP A 664 -16.26 -43.95 -11.05
CA ASP A 664 -15.78 -44.58 -12.27
C ASP A 664 -14.71 -45.65 -11.99
N GLY A 665 -14.41 -45.92 -10.71
CA GLY A 665 -13.40 -46.90 -10.26
C GLY A 665 -11.96 -46.38 -10.23
N ASN A 666 -11.69 -45.17 -10.75
CA ASN A 666 -10.40 -44.49 -10.57
C ASN A 666 -10.15 -44.18 -9.08
N LYS A 667 -8.92 -44.43 -8.64
CA LYS A 667 -8.43 -44.14 -7.27
C LYS A 667 -7.46 -42.97 -7.31
N ASP A 668 -8.02 -41.77 -7.22
CA ASP A 668 -7.23 -40.56 -7.06
C ASP A 668 -6.69 -40.49 -5.62
N GLY A 669 -5.62 -39.73 -5.40
CA GLY A 669 -5.05 -39.59 -4.07
C GLY A 669 -3.80 -38.73 -3.98
N ILE A 670 -3.37 -38.48 -2.74
CA ILE A 670 -2.21 -37.66 -2.38
C ILE A 670 -1.36 -38.41 -1.36
N LEU A 671 -0.06 -38.50 -1.61
CA LEU A 671 0.94 -38.86 -0.61
C LEU A 671 1.52 -37.61 0.01
N PHE A 672 1.58 -37.58 1.33
CA PHE A 672 2.34 -36.63 2.13
C PHE A 672 3.54 -37.33 2.77
N ILE A 673 4.71 -36.69 2.76
CA ILE A 673 5.96 -37.16 3.35
C ILE A 673 6.43 -36.10 4.36
N TYR A 674 6.11 -36.31 5.63
CA TYR A 674 6.38 -35.39 6.73
C TYR A 674 7.79 -35.59 7.30
N TYR A 675 8.58 -34.51 7.34
CA TYR A 675 9.96 -34.49 7.79
C TYR A 675 10.24 -33.30 8.72
N THR A 676 11.34 -33.37 9.46
CA THR A 676 11.84 -32.23 10.27
C THR A 676 13.09 -31.64 9.61
N PHE A 677 13.14 -30.32 9.48
CA PHE A 677 14.29 -29.58 8.97
C PHE A 677 14.46 -28.29 9.77
N ASN A 678 15.65 -28.07 10.34
CA ASN A 678 15.94 -26.95 11.26
C ASN A 678 14.88 -26.80 12.36
N GLU A 679 14.55 -27.92 13.01
CA GLU A 679 13.52 -28.08 14.06
C GLU A 679 12.06 -27.84 13.62
N GLU A 680 11.84 -27.20 12.47
CA GLU A 680 10.52 -27.05 11.84
C GLU A 680 9.99 -28.36 11.24
N LYS A 681 8.68 -28.58 11.33
CA LYS A 681 7.97 -29.67 10.64
C LYS A 681 7.60 -29.22 9.24
N LYS A 682 8.06 -29.92 8.22
CA LYS A 682 7.75 -29.66 6.79
C LYS A 682 7.22 -30.93 6.14
N TYR A 683 6.68 -30.81 4.93
CA TYR A 683 6.23 -31.96 4.16
C TYR A 683 6.53 -31.78 2.67
N LEU A 684 6.82 -32.90 2.01
CA LEU A 684 6.76 -33.06 0.56
C LEU A 684 5.43 -33.76 0.23
N HIS A 685 4.87 -33.53 -0.96
CA HIS A 685 3.71 -34.29 -1.44
C HIS A 685 3.86 -34.72 -2.90
N ALA A 686 3.05 -35.70 -3.32
CA ALA A 686 2.91 -36.13 -4.70
C ALA A 686 1.50 -36.67 -4.94
N PHE A 687 0.87 -36.30 -6.04
CA PHE A 687 -0.42 -36.85 -6.44
C PHE A 687 -0.25 -38.25 -7.05
N VAL A 688 -1.16 -39.19 -6.75
CA VAL A 688 -1.12 -40.56 -7.29
C VAL A 688 -1.15 -40.52 -8.83
N ASN A 689 -1.93 -39.61 -9.40
CA ASN A 689 -2.15 -39.44 -10.84
C ASN A 689 -0.96 -38.78 -11.56
N GLU A 690 -0.05 -38.13 -10.83
CA GLU A 690 1.20 -37.56 -11.37
C GLU A 690 2.36 -38.55 -11.36
N VAL A 691 2.26 -39.63 -10.57
CA VAL A 691 3.23 -40.71 -10.61
C VAL A 691 3.12 -41.38 -11.97
N THR A 692 4.28 -41.60 -12.57
CA THR A 692 4.47 -42.21 -13.90
C THR A 692 4.99 -43.64 -13.78
N ILE A 693 5.88 -43.89 -12.82
CA ILE A 693 6.40 -45.22 -12.49
C ILE A 693 6.72 -45.28 -10.98
N LEU A 694 6.46 -46.42 -10.35
CA LEU A 694 6.91 -46.72 -8.99
C LEU A 694 7.73 -48.02 -9.03
N VAL A 695 9.02 -47.92 -8.68
CA VAL A 695 10.04 -48.95 -8.99
C VAL A 695 10.73 -49.43 -7.70
N PRO A 696 10.67 -50.73 -7.35
CA PRO A 696 11.56 -51.30 -6.34
C PRO A 696 13.02 -51.14 -6.75
N VAL A 697 13.86 -50.63 -5.85
CA VAL A 697 15.27 -50.32 -6.10
C VAL A 697 16.13 -51.27 -5.28
N LEU A 698 16.88 -52.12 -5.98
CA LEU A 698 17.88 -53.01 -5.37
C LEU A 698 18.91 -52.20 -4.59
N ASN A 699 19.12 -52.58 -3.33
CA ASN A 699 20.05 -51.95 -2.39
C ASN A 699 20.38 -52.97 -1.29
N ASP A 700 21.65 -53.39 -1.22
CA ASP A 700 22.13 -54.48 -0.34
C ASP A 700 21.96 -54.20 1.17
N SER A 701 21.56 -52.98 1.54
CA SER A 701 21.44 -52.52 2.93
C SER A 701 20.02 -52.15 3.38
N LYS A 702 19.06 -51.94 2.44
CA LYS A 702 17.72 -51.42 2.75
C LYS A 702 16.68 -51.81 1.69
N HIS A 703 15.45 -52.06 2.11
CA HIS A 703 14.31 -52.32 1.22
C HIS A 703 13.83 -51.01 0.57
N THR A 704 14.43 -50.60 -0.54
CA THR A 704 14.18 -49.29 -1.15
C THR A 704 13.28 -49.32 -2.38
N PHE A 705 12.54 -48.25 -2.60
CA PHE A 705 11.77 -48.00 -3.82
C PHE A 705 11.84 -46.52 -4.22
N ALA A 706 11.61 -46.25 -5.51
CA ALA A 706 11.66 -44.94 -6.11
C ALA A 706 10.31 -44.57 -6.74
N ILE A 707 9.81 -43.38 -6.42
CA ILE A 707 8.61 -42.79 -7.00
C ILE A 707 9.04 -41.75 -8.05
N TYR A 708 8.59 -41.94 -9.29
CA TYR A 708 8.85 -41.05 -10.41
C TYR A 708 7.56 -40.31 -10.80
N THR A 709 7.47 -39.00 -10.57
CA THR A 709 6.43 -38.17 -11.20
C THR A 709 6.89 -37.64 -12.55
N ALA A 710 5.96 -37.13 -13.37
CA ALA A 710 6.30 -36.53 -14.67
C ALA A 710 7.35 -35.39 -14.55
N GLU A 711 7.31 -34.62 -13.45
CA GLU A 711 8.30 -33.58 -13.14
C GLU A 711 9.64 -34.18 -12.66
N ARG A 712 9.61 -35.05 -11.64
CA ARG A 712 10.83 -35.67 -11.08
C ARG A 712 11.60 -36.52 -12.10
N THR A 713 10.91 -37.09 -13.09
CA THR A 713 11.53 -37.77 -14.24
C THR A 713 12.30 -36.80 -15.14
N LYS A 714 11.76 -35.63 -15.47
CA LYS A 714 12.48 -34.57 -16.22
C LYS A 714 13.73 -34.11 -15.47
N GLN A 715 13.62 -33.94 -14.15
CA GLN A 715 14.73 -33.57 -13.26
C GLN A 715 15.74 -34.71 -13.01
N ARG A 716 15.46 -35.95 -13.47
CA ARG A 716 16.23 -37.17 -13.18
C ARG A 716 16.44 -37.44 -11.68
N TRP A 717 15.54 -36.97 -10.82
CA TRP A 717 15.69 -37.01 -9.36
C TRP A 717 14.43 -37.54 -8.65
N PRO A 718 14.24 -38.88 -8.64
CA PRO A 718 13.06 -39.52 -8.05
C PRO A 718 13.06 -39.45 -6.52
N ILE A 719 11.87 -39.51 -5.92
CA ILE A 719 11.71 -39.62 -4.47
C ILE A 719 12.08 -41.06 -4.06
N ARG A 720 13.19 -41.25 -3.35
CA ARG A 720 13.67 -42.58 -2.91
C ARG A 720 13.33 -42.83 -1.44
N LEU A 721 12.51 -43.85 -1.18
CA LEU A 721 12.09 -44.28 0.15
C LEU A 721 12.70 -45.64 0.51
N ALA A 722 12.87 -45.91 1.81
CA ALA A 722 13.45 -47.13 2.36
C ALA A 722 12.56 -47.66 3.50
N ALA A 723 11.78 -48.70 3.21
CA ALA A 723 10.83 -49.28 4.17
C ALA A 723 11.54 -50.07 5.29
N PRO A 724 10.93 -50.20 6.49
CA PRO A 724 11.48 -51.01 7.58
C PRO A 724 11.64 -52.49 7.24
N THR A 725 10.75 -53.04 6.40
CA THR A 725 10.74 -54.45 6.00
C THR A 725 10.46 -54.63 4.51
N GLU A 726 10.91 -55.76 3.94
CA GLU A 726 10.61 -56.16 2.56
C GLU A 726 9.10 -56.32 2.32
N LEU A 727 8.39 -56.87 3.32
CA LEU A 727 6.94 -57.04 3.28
C LEU A 727 6.22 -55.70 3.22
N GLU A 728 6.63 -54.71 4.03
CA GLU A 728 6.10 -53.34 3.93
C GLU A 728 6.43 -52.69 2.58
N MET A 729 7.67 -52.84 2.07
CA MET A 729 8.02 -52.32 0.75
C MET A 729 7.04 -52.84 -0.31
N HIS A 730 6.79 -54.14 -0.36
CA HIS A 730 5.83 -54.73 -1.30
C HIS A 730 4.38 -54.34 -1.01
N ASP A 731 3.97 -54.25 0.25
CA ASP A 731 2.61 -53.85 0.64
C ASP A 731 2.29 -52.39 0.23
N TRP A 732 3.25 -51.47 0.37
CA TRP A 732 3.13 -50.09 -0.09
C TRP A 732 3.17 -49.98 -1.62
N VAL A 733 4.05 -50.72 -2.30
CA VAL A 733 4.08 -50.83 -3.77
C VAL A 733 2.74 -51.36 -4.32
N LEU A 734 2.17 -52.39 -3.69
CA LEU A 734 0.90 -53.01 -4.11
C LEU A 734 -0.29 -52.10 -3.85
N HIS A 735 -0.40 -51.47 -2.68
CA HIS A 735 -1.50 -50.55 -2.39
C HIS A 735 -1.49 -49.35 -3.36
N TRP A 736 -0.31 -48.81 -3.68
CA TRP A 736 -0.14 -47.75 -4.68
C TRP A 736 -0.51 -48.22 -6.09
N GLY A 737 0.03 -49.36 -6.53
CA GLY A 737 -0.24 -49.93 -7.84
C GLY A 737 -1.70 -50.39 -8.02
N SER A 738 -2.46 -50.59 -6.93
CA SER A 738 -3.85 -51.05 -7.00
C SER A 738 -4.85 -50.05 -7.60
N GLY A 739 -4.42 -48.82 -7.92
CA GLY A 739 -5.21 -47.84 -8.69
C GLY A 739 -4.96 -47.88 -10.20
N TRP A 740 -4.08 -48.77 -10.69
CA TRP A 740 -3.57 -48.75 -12.05
C TRP A 740 -4.12 -49.91 -12.88
N ALA A 741 -4.42 -49.65 -14.17
CA ALA A 741 -4.67 -50.71 -15.13
C ALA A 741 -3.42 -51.61 -15.28
N PRO A 742 -3.58 -52.94 -15.42
CA PRO A 742 -2.46 -53.89 -15.36
C PRO A 742 -1.60 -53.85 -16.63
N GLY A 743 -0.64 -52.92 -16.71
CA GLY A 743 0.24 -52.76 -17.88
C GLY A 743 1.68 -52.29 -17.62
N ALA A 744 2.05 -51.83 -16.42
CA ALA A 744 3.30 -51.09 -16.19
C ALA A 744 4.20 -51.62 -15.04
N VAL A 745 4.17 -52.92 -14.74
CA VAL A 745 5.17 -53.56 -13.85
C VAL A 745 6.33 -54.09 -14.69
N CYS A 746 7.25 -53.21 -15.08
CA CYS A 746 8.52 -53.62 -15.70
C CYS A 746 9.39 -54.33 -14.66
N ARG A 747 9.47 -55.66 -14.73
CA ARG A 747 10.53 -56.43 -14.05
C ARG A 747 11.84 -56.27 -14.81
N ASN A 748 12.88 -55.86 -14.11
CA ASN A 748 14.29 -56.18 -14.33
C ASN A 748 15.05 -55.93 -13.01
#